data_AF-A0A8J4UTZ4-F1
#
_entry.id   AF-A0A8J4UTZ4-F1
#
_cell.length_a   1.000
_cell.length_b   1.000
_cell.length_c   1.000
_cell.angle_alpha   90.00
_cell.angle_beta   90.00
_cell.angle_gamma   90.00
#
_symmetry.space_group_name_H-M   'P 1'
#
loop_
_entity.id
_entity.type
_entity.pdbx_description
1 polymer ?
#
loop_
_entity_poly.entity_id
_entity_poly.type
_entity_poly.pdbx_seq_one_letter_code
_entity_poly.pdbx_strand_id
1 'polypeptide(L)'
;MKHSKSLLLALIGFCLIGQCFSLCILNLICILESDTLISTPTSYTGITVKAVLNLSSILTINGDLICESTINLLGGTLIITNAIQLKSNCKINVKDHTQIQIGSRSVTMSNLSINFQSSNGNSVVEWLGDGFEIGLNALTGDETPKFLFKSKNVTISKEPTSTSVLSAIEKLSIDYNNSFLGLKLSGISVNEMLLSNADTQVPFIDIPNISIQNITLNKIKANGIDNSFQVLNITQSLVKLNNAINIANIVSTLSSIDIESTITLDGISKLVDTPLSVIGANQLNLNSQLSILTSATTAVQSLISGTGNIALSSAGNLQLGDSLSSLTSSLTFKLENQISTVAGSVISTIGSLQIPSQNNPLSGVAVFAKQLLVNSGQLLLQDGLLNIDQKIEFLTKGVANLTNTVIKVGTSVTSAEFIDLLVENLELNLKNAILKIDNLELPNRLNLGVGSTLQLVDQLSLSTNNPTSADQLADLNLITVFSEENNILCNGFIQNATNLVGLNSLYQFICDDKMIVLRLNNCSGVRCMDGRCVNSIENCPNPSGSCPNLTCWNGDCTTDFKLCPATPACQANQLHCQDGCFSNRTECPSVCTGPLCLPIETPYQGCPLSNFICPNGTCVTNVNECCTLGIDCYPIQSNLKPVLSLSPVQTTKDLVIPIIYKKIGGLDIYGYIHVPNEFIPTYYFDKMKITQVDDSFLDSVNSSIEWAEYNFRDVSMSMIFDVSLNNLASSLVFDKPIQIELKVPDAQLLNLTNLCLFFVNTTSNQWQCESNVTLTNRNTIVATTPHFTNFGVLVNSKPQKPKPTSAPGTSSTTTTSSSTFVSLTQTATSNSATSTASSTPTTSATGGNGSGSGSGSGSGSGSGSGSGSGSASASSSTTGGNNPNPNVDEPEYIQDDEKTEGWTTKKTNHHINNIGWRCSYYRCGCRIFHYKGPETW
;
A
#
# COMPACT_ATOMS: atom_id res chain seq x y z
N MET A 1 -5.51 -101.01 -2.46
CA MET A 1 -4.11 -100.52 -2.41
C MET A 1 -3.19 -101.13 -3.49
N LYS A 2 -3.66 -101.47 -4.71
CA LYS A 2 -2.80 -101.98 -5.81
C LYS A 2 -2.67 -101.05 -7.03
N HIS A 3 -3.35 -99.90 -7.07
CA HIS A 3 -3.28 -98.95 -8.20
C HIS A 3 -2.37 -97.72 -7.97
N SER A 4 -1.77 -97.51 -6.78
CA SER A 4 -0.91 -96.32 -6.56
C SER A 4 0.54 -96.49 -7.00
N LYS A 5 1.07 -97.72 -7.08
CA LYS A 5 2.47 -97.96 -7.49
C LYS A 5 2.71 -97.75 -8.98
N SER A 6 1.74 -98.08 -9.85
CA SER A 6 1.86 -97.84 -11.30
C SER A 6 1.75 -96.36 -11.68
N LEU A 7 0.94 -95.57 -10.95
CA LEU A 7 0.87 -94.12 -11.17
C LEU A 7 2.18 -93.43 -10.75
N LEU A 8 2.78 -93.85 -9.63
CA LEU A 8 4.05 -93.31 -9.15
C LEU A 8 5.22 -93.64 -10.10
N LEU A 9 5.27 -94.87 -10.62
CA LEU A 9 6.28 -95.27 -11.62
C LEU A 9 6.07 -94.61 -12.99
N ALA A 10 4.82 -94.35 -13.40
CA ALA A 10 4.53 -93.61 -14.62
C ALA A 10 4.92 -92.12 -14.49
N LEU A 11 4.69 -91.49 -13.32
CA LEU A 11 5.16 -90.13 -13.04
C LEU A 11 6.69 -90.03 -13.00
N ILE A 12 7.36 -91.00 -12.37
CA ILE A 12 8.83 -91.06 -12.34
C ILE A 12 9.40 -91.29 -13.75
N GLY A 13 8.74 -92.14 -14.55
CA GLY A 13 9.12 -92.39 -15.95
C GLY A 13 8.95 -91.17 -16.86
N PHE A 14 7.89 -90.38 -16.67
CA PHE A 14 7.67 -89.15 -17.44
C PHE A 14 8.66 -88.03 -17.08
N CYS A 15 9.14 -87.98 -15.84
CA CYS A 15 10.16 -87.01 -15.43
C CYS A 15 11.59 -87.36 -15.85
N LEU A 16 11.91 -88.64 -16.11
CA LEU A 16 13.22 -89.05 -16.59
C LEU A 16 13.50 -88.67 -18.06
N ILE A 17 12.52 -88.18 -18.81
CA ILE A 17 12.65 -87.77 -20.24
C ILE A 17 12.98 -86.26 -20.38
N GLY A 18 13.43 -85.59 -19.32
CA GLY A 18 14.12 -84.30 -19.42
C GLY A 18 13.26 -83.05 -19.62
N GLN A 19 11.94 -83.12 -19.33
CA GLN A 19 11.05 -81.94 -19.38
C GLN A 19 10.15 -81.75 -18.15
N CYS A 20 10.41 -82.39 -17.01
CA CYS A 20 9.74 -82.03 -15.75
C CYS A 20 10.36 -80.78 -15.12
N PHE A 21 10.22 -79.62 -15.76
CA PHE A 21 10.69 -78.33 -15.23
C PHE A 21 9.80 -77.77 -14.11
N SER A 22 8.69 -78.43 -13.79
CA SER A 22 7.81 -78.09 -12.66
C SER A 22 7.11 -79.34 -12.13
N LEU A 23 7.30 -79.66 -10.84
CA LEU A 23 6.54 -80.73 -10.20
C LEU A 23 5.17 -80.16 -9.79
N CYS A 24 4.20 -80.22 -10.70
CA CYS A 24 2.81 -79.86 -10.41
C CYS A 24 2.03 -81.12 -10.05
N ILE A 25 1.70 -81.29 -8.78
CA ILE A 25 0.90 -82.43 -8.32
C ILE A 25 -0.57 -82.15 -8.65
N LEU A 26 -1.12 -82.86 -9.65
CA LEU A 26 -2.58 -82.98 -9.91
C LEU A 26 -3.37 -81.67 -9.77
N ASN A 27 -2.96 -80.61 -10.47
CA ASN A 27 -3.64 -79.30 -10.49
C ASN A 27 -3.84 -78.63 -9.12
N LEU A 28 -3.11 -79.02 -8.07
CA LEU A 28 -3.33 -78.49 -6.72
C LEU A 28 -2.19 -77.57 -6.24
N ILE A 29 -0.93 -77.99 -6.39
CA ILE A 29 0.24 -77.24 -5.92
C ILE A 29 1.43 -77.51 -6.86
N CYS A 30 2.09 -76.46 -7.33
CA CYS A 30 3.30 -76.53 -8.14
C CYS A 30 4.53 -76.13 -7.32
N ILE A 31 5.63 -76.90 -7.44
CA ILE A 31 6.93 -76.53 -6.87
C ILE A 31 7.89 -76.26 -8.03
N LEU A 32 8.46 -75.06 -8.08
CA LEU A 32 9.48 -74.65 -9.04
C LEU A 32 10.88 -74.87 -8.44
N GLU A 33 11.51 -75.97 -8.81
CA GLU A 33 12.87 -76.32 -8.36
C GLU A 33 13.96 -75.95 -9.38
N SER A 34 13.58 -75.52 -10.59
CA SER A 34 14.49 -75.02 -11.62
C SER A 34 14.09 -73.63 -12.12
N ASP A 35 15.06 -72.89 -12.64
CA ASP A 35 14.81 -71.56 -13.20
C ASP A 35 13.74 -71.62 -14.29
N THR A 36 12.75 -70.74 -14.18
CA THR A 36 11.54 -70.78 -15.01
C THR A 36 11.30 -69.40 -15.62
N LEU A 37 10.97 -69.33 -16.92
CA LEU A 37 10.55 -68.12 -17.60
C LEU A 37 9.06 -68.20 -17.96
N ILE A 38 8.28 -67.25 -17.46
CA ILE A 38 6.87 -67.04 -17.81
C ILE A 38 6.79 -65.85 -18.76
N SER A 39 6.80 -66.16 -20.06
CA SER A 39 6.70 -65.17 -21.15
C SER A 39 5.30 -65.10 -21.77
N THR A 40 4.37 -65.94 -21.33
CA THR A 40 2.96 -65.95 -21.76
C THR A 40 2.03 -66.03 -20.55
N PRO A 41 0.78 -65.54 -20.65
CA PRO A 41 -0.17 -65.61 -19.54
C PRO A 41 -0.33 -67.04 -19.02
N THR A 42 -0.09 -67.24 -17.73
CA THR A 42 -0.08 -68.58 -17.10
C THR A 42 -0.85 -68.54 -15.77
N SER A 43 -1.49 -69.65 -15.40
CA SER A 43 -2.27 -69.74 -14.16
C SER A 43 -1.94 -71.01 -13.37
N TYR A 44 -1.80 -70.89 -12.05
CA TYR A 44 -1.60 -71.97 -11.10
C TYR A 44 -2.60 -71.90 -9.95
N THR A 45 -2.90 -73.03 -9.32
CA THR A 45 -3.74 -73.12 -8.12
C THR A 45 -2.98 -72.90 -6.81
N GLY A 46 -1.64 -72.97 -6.84
CA GLY A 46 -0.73 -72.68 -5.73
C GLY A 46 0.70 -72.92 -6.19
N ILE A 47 1.66 -72.13 -5.70
CA ILE A 47 3.05 -72.22 -6.17
C ILE A 47 4.07 -72.04 -5.05
N THR A 48 5.09 -72.89 -5.01
CA THR A 48 6.29 -72.74 -4.17
C THR A 48 7.50 -72.49 -5.06
N VAL A 49 8.14 -71.33 -4.91
CA VAL A 49 9.27 -70.88 -5.73
C VAL A 49 10.58 -71.16 -4.99
N LYS A 50 11.29 -72.22 -5.37
CA LYS A 50 12.61 -72.59 -4.81
C LYS A 50 13.80 -72.22 -5.73
N ALA A 51 13.53 -71.94 -7.00
CA ALA A 51 14.49 -71.48 -7.99
C ALA A 51 14.10 -70.11 -8.57
N VAL A 52 14.85 -69.57 -9.55
CA VAL A 52 14.57 -68.24 -10.10
C VAL A 52 13.33 -68.25 -11.00
N LEU A 53 12.34 -67.42 -10.68
CA LEU A 53 11.16 -67.21 -11.52
C LEU A 53 11.29 -65.90 -12.29
N ASN A 54 11.47 -65.96 -13.60
CA ASN A 54 11.45 -64.81 -14.50
C ASN A 54 10.04 -64.59 -15.05
N LEU A 55 9.49 -63.39 -14.88
CA LEU A 55 8.13 -63.05 -15.25
C LEU A 55 8.13 -61.82 -16.17
N SER A 56 7.88 -62.03 -17.47
CA SER A 56 7.72 -60.97 -18.47
C SER A 56 6.29 -60.90 -19.04
N SER A 57 5.35 -61.58 -18.39
CA SER A 57 3.94 -61.68 -18.77
C SER A 57 3.06 -61.79 -17.51
N ILE A 58 1.78 -62.14 -17.66
CA ILE A 58 0.83 -62.33 -16.55
C ILE A 58 0.99 -63.73 -15.93
N LEU A 59 1.13 -63.80 -14.61
CA LEU A 59 1.08 -65.02 -13.82
C LEU A 59 -0.04 -64.91 -12.78
N THR A 60 -1.07 -65.74 -12.90
CA THR A 60 -2.18 -65.82 -11.94
C THR A 60 -2.00 -67.00 -11.00
N ILE A 61 -2.07 -66.76 -9.70
CA ILE A 61 -1.98 -67.79 -8.65
C ILE A 61 -3.29 -67.75 -7.87
N ASN A 62 -4.13 -68.76 -8.11
CA ASN A 62 -5.45 -68.92 -7.50
C ASN A 62 -5.41 -69.51 -6.07
N GLY A 63 -4.23 -69.60 -5.46
CA GLY A 63 -3.99 -70.07 -4.09
C GLY A 63 -2.73 -69.45 -3.50
N ASP A 64 -2.01 -70.18 -2.65
CA ASP A 64 -0.88 -69.60 -1.91
C ASP A 64 0.39 -69.50 -2.75
N LEU A 65 1.12 -68.39 -2.61
CA LEU A 65 2.49 -68.20 -3.11
C LEU A 65 3.47 -68.34 -1.95
N ILE A 66 4.32 -69.37 -1.98
CA ILE A 66 5.45 -69.51 -1.06
C ILE A 66 6.73 -69.19 -1.83
N CYS A 67 7.45 -68.15 -1.43
CA CYS A 67 8.70 -67.76 -2.07
C CYS A 67 9.89 -68.10 -1.17
N GLU A 68 10.79 -68.95 -1.64
CA GLU A 68 12.04 -69.33 -0.97
C GLU A 68 13.28 -68.87 -1.76
N SER A 69 13.09 -68.21 -2.92
CA SER A 69 14.15 -67.84 -3.87
C SER A 69 13.83 -66.52 -4.59
N THR A 70 14.32 -66.32 -5.81
CA THR A 70 14.21 -65.04 -6.52
C THR A 70 13.04 -65.00 -7.49
N ILE A 71 12.25 -63.91 -7.47
CA ILE A 71 11.23 -63.59 -8.48
C ILE A 71 11.69 -62.36 -9.25
N ASN A 72 12.01 -62.51 -10.54
CA ASN A 72 12.35 -61.41 -11.45
C ASN A 72 11.08 -60.94 -12.17
N LEU A 73 10.52 -59.82 -11.75
CA LEU A 73 9.44 -59.13 -12.44
C LEU A 73 10.07 -58.24 -13.53
N LEU A 74 10.00 -58.68 -14.79
CA LEU A 74 10.62 -58.06 -15.96
C LEU A 74 9.53 -57.42 -16.84
N GLY A 75 8.79 -56.45 -16.30
CA GLY A 75 7.59 -55.87 -16.92
C GLY A 75 6.32 -56.73 -16.84
N GLY A 76 6.35 -57.87 -16.12
CA GLY A 76 5.21 -58.77 -15.97
C GLY A 76 4.23 -58.40 -14.85
N THR A 77 3.09 -59.09 -14.82
CA THR A 77 2.03 -58.94 -13.81
C THR A 77 1.90 -60.21 -12.98
N LEU A 78 2.00 -60.10 -11.66
CA LEU A 78 1.80 -61.18 -10.70
C LEU A 78 0.44 -61.02 -10.01
N ILE A 79 -0.55 -61.86 -10.31
CA ILE A 79 -1.89 -61.84 -9.71
C ILE A 79 -2.00 -62.97 -8.69
N ILE A 80 -2.34 -62.67 -7.43
CA ILE A 80 -2.39 -63.63 -6.34
C ILE A 80 -3.73 -63.48 -5.62
N THR A 81 -4.53 -64.55 -5.59
CA THR A 81 -5.87 -64.48 -4.99
C THR A 81 -5.90 -64.86 -3.51
N ASN A 82 -4.86 -65.50 -2.97
CA ASN A 82 -4.79 -65.98 -1.58
C ASN A 82 -3.51 -65.50 -0.86
N ALA A 83 -2.93 -66.29 0.05
CA ALA A 83 -1.85 -65.84 0.93
C ALA A 83 -0.48 -65.81 0.23
N ILE A 84 0.39 -64.90 0.67
CA ILE A 84 1.79 -64.82 0.24
C ILE A 84 2.68 -65.06 1.46
N GLN A 85 3.58 -66.03 1.36
CA GLN A 85 4.59 -66.30 2.38
C GLN A 85 5.98 -66.08 1.79
N LEU A 86 6.64 -65.02 2.23
CA LEU A 86 8.03 -64.73 1.87
C LEU A 86 8.96 -65.33 2.92
N LYS A 87 9.82 -66.28 2.55
CA LYS A 87 10.91 -66.74 3.42
C LYS A 87 12.07 -65.75 3.37
N SER A 88 13.00 -65.85 4.32
CA SER A 88 14.16 -64.95 4.45
C SER A 88 15.03 -64.82 3.20
N ASN A 89 15.03 -65.86 2.35
CA ASN A 89 15.83 -65.90 1.12
C ASN A 89 15.07 -65.38 -0.10
N CYS A 90 13.79 -64.99 0.06
CA CYS A 90 13.00 -64.49 -1.04
C CYS A 90 13.47 -63.09 -1.45
N LYS A 91 13.74 -62.92 -2.75
CA LYS A 91 14.11 -61.62 -3.33
C LYS A 91 13.24 -61.32 -4.53
N ILE A 92 12.68 -60.12 -4.59
CA ILE A 92 11.95 -59.65 -5.77
C ILE A 92 12.86 -58.70 -6.55
N ASN A 93 13.26 -59.08 -7.76
CA ASN A 93 13.93 -58.15 -8.68
C ASN A 93 12.88 -57.50 -9.56
N VAL A 94 12.97 -56.19 -9.73
CA VAL A 94 12.02 -55.37 -10.50
C VAL A 94 12.77 -54.71 -11.63
N LYS A 95 12.27 -54.88 -12.86
CA LYS A 95 12.72 -54.18 -14.05
C LYS A 95 11.51 -53.74 -14.85
N ASP A 96 11.55 -52.52 -15.37
CA ASP A 96 10.43 -51.90 -16.10
C ASP A 96 9.19 -51.71 -15.18
N HIS A 97 8.04 -51.35 -15.75
CA HIS A 97 6.78 -51.24 -15.00
C HIS A 97 6.22 -52.64 -14.74
N THR A 98 6.18 -53.05 -13.48
CA THR A 98 5.67 -54.35 -13.05
C THR A 98 4.45 -54.19 -12.16
N GLN A 99 3.59 -55.20 -12.13
CA GLN A 99 2.35 -55.14 -11.36
C GLN A 99 2.21 -56.35 -10.45
N ILE A 100 1.82 -56.14 -9.20
CA ILE A 100 1.45 -57.16 -8.23
C ILE A 100 0.00 -56.91 -7.82
N GLN A 101 -0.90 -57.78 -8.26
CA GLN A 101 -2.31 -57.73 -7.91
C GLN A 101 -2.61 -58.75 -6.82
N ILE A 102 -3.23 -58.32 -5.74
CA ILE A 102 -3.67 -59.16 -4.63
C ILE A 102 -5.20 -59.17 -4.60
N GLY A 103 -5.77 -60.33 -4.30
CA GLY A 103 -7.21 -60.51 -4.10
C GLY A 103 -7.77 -59.75 -2.89
N SER A 104 -9.00 -60.06 -2.50
CA SER A 104 -9.76 -59.30 -1.48
C SER A 104 -9.33 -59.49 -0.03
N ARG A 105 -8.26 -60.27 0.25
CA ARG A 105 -7.76 -60.54 1.60
C ARG A 105 -6.54 -59.64 1.88
N SER A 106 -6.45 -59.12 3.11
CA SER A 106 -5.25 -58.44 3.57
C SER A 106 -4.04 -59.36 3.43
N VAL A 107 -2.95 -58.85 2.87
CA VAL A 107 -1.70 -59.60 2.73
C VAL A 107 -0.60 -58.91 3.51
N THR A 108 -0.03 -59.68 4.43
CA THR A 108 1.17 -59.31 5.18
C THR A 108 2.39 -59.92 4.50
N MET A 109 3.26 -59.05 3.96
CA MET A 109 4.57 -59.39 3.42
C MET A 109 5.65 -58.97 4.40
N SER A 110 5.96 -59.80 5.38
CA SER A 110 7.10 -59.57 6.28
C SER A 110 8.43 -59.90 5.58
N ASN A 111 9.49 -59.16 5.93
CA ASN A 111 10.86 -59.34 5.43
C ASN A 111 11.05 -59.22 3.91
N LEU A 112 10.24 -58.41 3.23
CA LEU A 112 10.32 -58.21 1.79
C LEU A 112 11.66 -57.55 1.39
N SER A 113 12.39 -58.21 0.50
CA SER A 113 13.65 -57.69 -0.08
C SER A 113 13.44 -57.43 -1.57
N ILE A 114 13.54 -56.17 -2.00
CA ILE A 114 13.33 -55.75 -3.39
C ILE A 114 14.62 -55.17 -3.98
N ASN A 115 14.86 -55.47 -5.24
CA ASN A 115 16.00 -54.98 -6.00
C ASN A 115 15.58 -54.40 -7.34
N PHE A 116 15.74 -53.08 -7.51
CA PHE A 116 15.37 -52.35 -8.72
C PHE A 116 16.52 -52.38 -9.73
N GLN A 117 16.34 -53.10 -10.83
CA GLN A 117 17.33 -53.25 -11.89
C GLN A 117 17.29 -52.06 -12.86
N SER A 118 18.38 -51.82 -13.59
CA SER A 118 18.40 -50.74 -14.59
C SER A 118 17.41 -50.98 -15.76
N SER A 119 16.60 -49.95 -16.02
CA SER A 119 15.52 -49.78 -16.99
C SER A 119 15.41 -48.30 -17.43
N ASN A 120 16.50 -47.52 -17.37
CA ASN A 120 16.52 -46.08 -17.67
C ASN A 120 15.51 -45.24 -16.84
N GLY A 121 15.32 -45.60 -15.58
CA GLY A 121 14.43 -44.95 -14.62
C GLY A 121 12.97 -45.42 -14.67
N ASN A 122 12.66 -46.48 -15.43
CA ASN A 122 11.28 -46.96 -15.58
C ASN A 122 10.90 -48.09 -14.61
N SER A 123 11.78 -48.55 -13.73
CA SER A 123 11.44 -49.62 -12.79
C SER A 123 10.44 -49.13 -11.74
N VAL A 124 9.22 -49.66 -11.80
CA VAL A 124 8.11 -49.32 -10.90
C VAL A 124 7.41 -50.61 -10.47
N VAL A 125 7.04 -50.70 -9.20
CA VAL A 125 6.13 -51.75 -8.71
C VAL A 125 4.76 -51.15 -8.43
N GLU A 126 3.76 -51.54 -9.22
CA GLU A 126 2.36 -51.20 -9.01
C GLU A 126 1.65 -52.30 -8.22
N TRP A 127 1.07 -51.96 -7.08
CA TRP A 127 0.31 -52.83 -6.22
C TRP A 127 -1.19 -52.57 -6.41
N LEU A 128 -1.93 -53.59 -6.83
CA LEU A 128 -3.39 -53.54 -6.99
C LEU A 128 -4.07 -54.43 -5.95
N GLY A 129 -5.02 -53.91 -5.18
CA GLY A 129 -5.72 -54.68 -4.14
C GLY A 129 -5.89 -53.90 -2.84
N ASP A 130 -6.38 -54.53 -1.78
CA ASP A 130 -6.65 -53.88 -0.50
C ASP A 130 -5.92 -54.57 0.67
N GLY A 131 -5.50 -53.79 1.67
CA GLY A 131 -4.96 -54.33 2.93
C GLY A 131 -3.50 -54.80 2.81
N PHE A 132 -2.64 -53.98 2.20
CA PHE A 132 -1.21 -54.27 2.10
C PHE A 132 -0.53 -53.97 3.44
N GLU A 133 0.20 -54.95 3.99
CA GLU A 133 1.10 -54.77 5.12
C GLU A 133 2.50 -55.26 4.73
N ILE A 134 3.39 -54.34 4.35
CA ILE A 134 4.70 -54.62 3.79
C ILE A 134 5.79 -54.28 4.81
N GLY A 135 6.43 -55.31 5.37
CA GLY A 135 7.65 -55.17 6.16
C GLY A 135 8.88 -55.25 5.25
N LEU A 136 9.52 -54.11 4.98
CA LEU A 136 10.72 -54.04 4.15
C LEU A 136 11.97 -54.44 4.95
N ASN A 137 12.71 -55.43 4.44
CA ASN A 137 14.01 -55.85 4.95
C ASN A 137 15.17 -55.16 4.20
N ALA A 138 15.09 -55.09 2.87
CA ALA A 138 16.11 -54.46 2.04
C ALA A 138 15.52 -53.84 0.76
N LEU A 139 15.95 -52.63 0.43
CA LEU A 139 15.78 -52.01 -0.88
C LEU A 139 17.17 -51.80 -1.48
N THR A 140 17.42 -52.43 -2.62
CA THR A 140 18.71 -52.40 -3.32
C THR A 140 18.48 -52.15 -4.81
N GLY A 141 19.54 -51.93 -5.58
CA GLY A 141 19.43 -51.84 -7.04
C GLY A 141 20.31 -50.77 -7.67
N ASP A 142 20.35 -50.82 -9.01
CA ASP A 142 20.96 -49.79 -9.86
C ASP A 142 19.99 -48.62 -10.09
N GLU A 143 18.70 -48.82 -9.81
CA GLU A 143 17.66 -47.80 -9.87
C GLU A 143 17.07 -47.49 -8.50
N THR A 144 16.59 -46.26 -8.40
CA THR A 144 15.90 -45.75 -7.23
C THR A 144 14.51 -46.37 -7.09
N PRO A 145 14.09 -46.79 -5.89
CA PRO A 145 12.80 -47.45 -5.69
C PRO A 145 11.59 -46.55 -6.00
N LYS A 146 10.64 -47.06 -6.80
CA LYS A 146 9.36 -46.42 -7.11
C LYS A 146 8.20 -47.38 -6.84
N PHE A 147 7.28 -46.95 -5.99
CA PHE A 147 6.09 -47.72 -5.61
C PHE A 147 4.82 -46.97 -5.98
N LEU A 148 3.86 -47.69 -6.55
CA LEU A 148 2.51 -47.20 -6.83
C LEU A 148 1.50 -48.15 -6.17
N PHE A 149 0.68 -47.66 -5.26
CA PHE A 149 -0.39 -48.43 -4.63
C PHE A 149 -1.74 -47.92 -5.11
N LYS A 150 -2.60 -48.82 -5.59
CA LYS A 150 -4.03 -48.57 -5.82
C LYS A 150 -4.80 -49.39 -4.80
N SER A 151 -4.96 -48.81 -3.61
CA SER A 151 -5.40 -49.53 -2.41
C SER A 151 -6.06 -48.63 -1.39
N LYS A 152 -7.00 -49.20 -0.62
CA LYS A 152 -7.65 -48.50 0.49
C LYS A 152 -6.81 -48.46 1.77
N ASN A 153 -5.94 -49.44 1.98
CA ASN A 153 -5.13 -49.58 3.19
C ASN A 153 -3.71 -50.04 2.83
N VAL A 154 -2.72 -49.22 3.20
CA VAL A 154 -1.30 -49.48 2.95
C VAL A 154 -0.50 -49.26 4.23
N THR A 155 0.14 -50.31 4.72
CA THR A 155 1.13 -50.25 5.80
C THR A 155 2.49 -50.62 5.23
N ILE A 156 3.50 -49.76 5.41
CA ILE A 156 4.89 -50.02 5.03
C ILE A 156 5.77 -49.76 6.25
N SER A 157 6.46 -50.77 6.74
CA SER A 157 7.37 -50.65 7.88
C SER A 157 8.77 -51.12 7.53
N LYS A 158 9.79 -50.48 8.11
CA LYS A 158 11.13 -51.06 8.20
C LYS A 158 11.16 -52.09 9.34
N GLU A 159 11.70 -53.27 9.07
CA GLU A 159 11.92 -54.26 10.12
C GLU A 159 13.06 -53.82 11.08
N PRO A 160 12.87 -53.92 12.42
CA PRO A 160 13.83 -53.39 13.42
C PRO A 160 15.24 -53.99 13.33
N THR A 161 15.37 -55.19 12.77
CA THR A 161 16.60 -55.98 12.77
C THR A 161 17.46 -55.76 11.53
N SER A 162 17.03 -54.97 10.55
CA SER A 162 17.79 -54.80 9.31
C SER A 162 18.96 -53.81 9.48
N THR A 163 20.18 -54.35 9.47
CA THR A 163 21.44 -53.59 9.40
C THR A 163 21.75 -53.08 7.99
N SER A 164 20.90 -53.41 7.01
CA SER A 164 21.04 -53.01 5.62
C SER A 164 20.78 -51.51 5.46
N VAL A 165 21.62 -50.86 4.64
CA VAL A 165 21.40 -49.48 4.19
C VAL A 165 20.17 -49.49 3.29
N LEU A 166 19.02 -49.15 3.84
CA LEU A 166 17.84 -48.84 3.03
C LEU A 166 18.12 -47.52 2.31
N SER A 167 18.24 -47.58 0.98
CA SER A 167 18.16 -46.39 0.15
C SER A 167 16.79 -45.73 0.36
N ALA A 168 16.73 -44.40 0.35
CA ALA A 168 15.46 -43.67 0.36
C ALA A 168 14.57 -44.14 -0.82
N ILE A 169 13.26 -44.24 -0.59
CA ILE A 169 12.28 -44.44 -1.66
C ILE A 169 12.21 -43.14 -2.44
N GLU A 170 12.49 -43.17 -3.76
CA GLU A 170 12.43 -41.96 -4.57
C GLU A 170 10.99 -41.48 -4.72
N LYS A 171 10.06 -42.38 -5.03
CA LYS A 171 8.65 -42.03 -5.22
C LYS A 171 7.70 -43.07 -4.63
N LEU A 172 6.78 -42.62 -3.77
CA LEU A 172 5.67 -43.39 -3.22
C LEU A 172 4.36 -42.75 -3.64
N SER A 173 3.61 -43.40 -4.54
CA SER A 173 2.30 -42.93 -4.98
C SER A 173 1.22 -43.84 -4.41
N ILE A 174 0.17 -43.27 -3.82
CA ILE A 174 -0.98 -43.99 -3.27
C ILE A 174 -2.25 -43.35 -3.78
N ASP A 175 -3.03 -44.12 -4.54
CA ASP A 175 -4.36 -43.76 -5.00
C ASP A 175 -5.41 -44.56 -4.21
N TYR A 176 -6.20 -43.86 -3.39
CA TYR A 176 -7.16 -44.48 -2.47
C TYR A 176 -8.49 -44.89 -3.13
N ASN A 177 -8.67 -44.59 -4.43
CA ASN A 177 -9.88 -44.94 -5.18
C ASN A 177 -11.19 -44.59 -4.42
N ASN A 178 -11.22 -43.39 -3.83
CA ASN A 178 -12.30 -42.79 -3.05
C ASN A 178 -12.59 -43.41 -1.67
N SER A 179 -11.77 -44.36 -1.19
CA SER A 179 -11.95 -44.94 0.15
C SER A 179 -10.63 -45.14 0.89
N PHE A 180 -10.43 -44.38 1.95
CA PHE A 180 -9.27 -44.50 2.83
C PHE A 180 -9.59 -45.33 4.07
N LEU A 181 -8.73 -46.30 4.41
CA LEU A 181 -8.80 -47.07 5.65
C LEU A 181 -7.55 -46.90 6.53
N GLY A 182 -6.39 -46.57 5.95
CA GLY A 182 -5.15 -46.36 6.72
C GLY A 182 -3.91 -46.20 5.85
N LEU A 183 -3.00 -45.33 6.28
CA LEU A 183 -1.62 -45.25 5.81
C LEU A 183 -0.73 -45.25 7.04
N LYS A 184 0.13 -46.25 7.17
CA LYS A 184 1.12 -46.32 8.25
C LYS A 184 2.50 -46.53 7.66
N LEU A 185 3.37 -45.55 7.85
CA LEU A 185 4.76 -45.60 7.41
C LEU A 185 5.67 -45.51 8.64
N SER A 186 6.71 -46.34 8.73
CA SER A 186 7.66 -46.27 9.85
C SER A 186 9.08 -46.67 9.44
N GLY A 187 10.07 -45.86 9.85
CA GLY A 187 11.50 -46.16 9.69
C GLY A 187 12.03 -46.11 8.26
N ILE A 188 11.35 -45.40 7.36
CA ILE A 188 11.73 -45.22 5.94
C ILE A 188 11.95 -43.73 5.62
N SER A 189 12.73 -43.42 4.58
CA SER A 189 12.83 -42.06 4.01
C SER A 189 12.20 -42.06 2.62
N VAL A 190 11.41 -41.04 2.31
CA VAL A 190 10.71 -40.91 1.02
C VAL A 190 11.03 -39.55 0.40
N ASN A 191 11.54 -39.51 -0.83
CA ASN A 191 11.83 -38.23 -1.48
C ASN A 191 10.54 -37.56 -1.99
N GLU A 192 9.71 -38.29 -2.74
CA GLU A 192 8.42 -37.80 -3.25
C GLU A 192 7.28 -38.72 -2.81
N MET A 193 6.26 -38.17 -2.14
CA MET A 193 5.04 -38.87 -1.80
C MET A 193 3.85 -38.23 -2.52
N LEU A 194 3.05 -39.02 -3.22
CA LEU A 194 1.81 -38.58 -3.87
C LEU A 194 0.64 -39.34 -3.26
N LEU A 195 -0.30 -38.62 -2.66
CA LEU A 195 -1.55 -39.17 -2.13
C LEU A 195 -2.71 -38.60 -2.94
N SER A 196 -3.55 -39.46 -3.53
CA SER A 196 -4.68 -39.02 -4.37
C SER A 196 -6.01 -39.74 -4.12
N ASN A 197 -7.10 -39.05 -4.44
CA ASN A 197 -8.48 -39.55 -4.51
C ASN A 197 -8.99 -40.21 -3.21
N ALA A 198 -9.01 -39.46 -2.11
CA ALA A 198 -9.63 -39.88 -0.86
C ALA A 198 -10.79 -38.94 -0.52
N ASP A 199 -11.99 -39.27 -1.03
CA ASP A 199 -13.23 -38.51 -0.78
C ASP A 199 -13.68 -38.57 0.69
N THR A 200 -13.32 -39.66 1.38
CA THR A 200 -13.51 -39.85 2.82
C THR A 200 -12.35 -39.22 3.58
N GLN A 201 -12.64 -38.65 4.76
CA GLN A 201 -11.61 -38.07 5.62
C GLN A 201 -10.52 -39.12 5.88
N VAL A 202 -9.27 -38.75 5.64
CA VAL A 202 -8.07 -39.48 6.03
C VAL A 202 -7.81 -39.11 7.49
N PRO A 203 -8.27 -39.92 8.46
CA PRO A 203 -8.40 -39.47 9.86
C PRO A 203 -7.07 -39.13 10.51
N PHE A 204 -5.95 -39.63 10.00
CA PHE A 204 -4.62 -39.31 10.51
C PHE A 204 -3.54 -39.78 9.52
N ILE A 205 -2.61 -38.90 9.13
CA ILE A 205 -1.38 -39.31 8.45
C ILE A 205 -0.29 -39.39 9.54
N ASP A 206 -0.37 -40.44 10.37
CA ASP A 206 0.64 -40.73 11.38
C ASP A 206 1.90 -41.24 10.68
N ILE A 207 2.88 -40.36 10.52
CA ILE A 207 4.16 -40.72 9.91
C ILE A 207 5.28 -40.37 10.89
N PRO A 208 5.35 -40.99 12.08
CA PRO A 208 6.36 -40.62 13.06
C PRO A 208 7.76 -41.03 12.55
N ASN A 209 8.72 -40.09 12.61
CA ASN A 209 10.13 -40.31 12.30
C ASN A 209 10.45 -40.66 10.82
N ILE A 210 9.79 -40.02 9.86
CA ILE A 210 10.10 -40.18 8.43
C ILE A 210 10.50 -38.83 7.85
N SER A 211 11.67 -38.78 7.22
CA SER A 211 12.05 -37.65 6.37
C SER A 211 11.33 -37.76 5.02
N ILE A 212 10.33 -36.89 4.81
CA ILE A 212 9.67 -36.70 3.52
C ILE A 212 10.15 -35.37 2.94
N GLN A 213 10.78 -35.38 1.77
CA GLN A 213 11.18 -34.12 1.14
C GLN A 213 9.97 -33.42 0.51
N ASN A 214 9.27 -34.11 -0.38
CA ASN A 214 8.16 -33.57 -1.16
C ASN A 214 6.90 -34.41 -0.94
N ILE A 215 5.79 -33.78 -0.58
CA ILE A 215 4.48 -34.41 -0.47
C ILE A 215 3.48 -33.70 -1.37
N THR A 216 2.71 -34.47 -2.14
CA THR A 216 1.64 -33.97 -3.01
C THR A 216 0.32 -34.60 -2.59
N LEU A 217 -0.65 -33.76 -2.25
CA LEU A 217 -2.00 -34.14 -1.85
C LEU A 217 -2.96 -33.69 -2.95
N ASN A 218 -3.70 -34.61 -3.56
CA ASN A 218 -4.63 -34.31 -4.64
C ASN A 218 -6.01 -34.93 -4.38
N LYS A 219 -7.04 -34.10 -4.17
CA LYS A 219 -8.38 -34.56 -3.77
C LYS A 219 -8.34 -35.42 -2.50
N ILE A 220 -7.67 -34.91 -1.47
CA ILE A 220 -7.50 -35.56 -0.17
C ILE A 220 -8.16 -34.71 0.93
N LYS A 221 -8.78 -35.36 1.91
CA LYS A 221 -9.17 -34.74 3.18
C LYS A 221 -8.21 -35.19 4.28
N ALA A 222 -7.09 -34.50 4.49
CA ALA A 222 -6.06 -34.87 5.45
C ALA A 222 -6.27 -34.17 6.80
N ASN A 223 -6.24 -34.95 7.89
CA ASN A 223 -6.18 -34.44 9.25
C ASN A 223 -4.88 -34.94 9.89
N GLY A 224 -4.11 -34.07 10.54
CA GLY A 224 -2.93 -34.52 11.29
C GLY A 224 -1.70 -34.77 10.44
N ILE A 225 -1.10 -33.70 9.92
CA ILE A 225 0.20 -33.78 9.25
C ILE A 225 1.28 -33.32 10.25
N ASP A 226 2.16 -34.23 10.64
CA ASP A 226 3.01 -34.08 11.84
C ASP A 226 4.51 -33.96 11.54
N ASN A 227 4.90 -34.02 10.26
CA ASN A 227 6.30 -33.96 9.86
C ASN A 227 6.69 -32.60 9.27
N SER A 228 7.98 -32.31 9.32
CA SER A 228 8.56 -31.20 8.54
C SER A 228 8.78 -31.63 7.08
N PHE A 229 8.51 -30.75 6.12
CA PHE A 229 8.65 -31.02 4.69
C PHE A 229 9.48 -29.94 4.00
N GLN A 230 10.18 -30.29 2.92
CA GLN A 230 10.71 -29.26 2.03
C GLN A 230 9.61 -28.68 1.13
N VAL A 231 8.75 -29.52 0.54
CA VAL A 231 7.68 -29.06 -0.33
C VAL A 231 6.36 -29.78 -0.03
N LEU A 232 5.30 -29.00 0.17
CA LEU A 232 3.92 -29.48 0.32
C LEU A 232 3.07 -28.92 -0.83
N ASN A 233 2.72 -29.78 -1.80
CA ASN A 233 1.82 -29.47 -2.90
C ASN A 233 0.41 -29.93 -2.54
N ILE A 234 -0.59 -29.05 -2.64
CA ILE A 234 -1.97 -29.33 -2.27
C ILE A 234 -2.90 -28.92 -3.42
N THR A 235 -3.68 -29.85 -3.95
CA THR A 235 -4.60 -29.59 -5.06
C THR A 235 -5.97 -30.14 -4.72
N GLN A 236 -7.01 -29.32 -4.81
CA GLN A 236 -8.40 -29.72 -4.57
C GLN A 236 -8.62 -30.49 -3.26
N SER A 237 -7.87 -30.15 -2.21
CA SER A 237 -7.81 -30.92 -0.95
C SER A 237 -8.26 -30.09 0.25
N LEU A 238 -8.66 -30.75 1.33
CA LEU A 238 -8.90 -30.13 2.64
C LEU A 238 -7.82 -30.67 3.59
N VAL A 239 -6.98 -29.79 4.11
CA VAL A 239 -5.81 -30.19 4.90
C VAL A 239 -5.83 -29.49 6.25
N LYS A 240 -5.68 -30.24 7.32
CA LYS A 240 -5.58 -29.72 8.69
C LYS A 240 -4.20 -30.00 9.28
N LEU A 241 -3.47 -28.93 9.58
CA LEU A 241 -2.13 -28.90 10.17
C LEU A 241 -2.26 -28.61 11.67
N ASN A 242 -2.36 -29.66 12.48
CA ASN A 242 -2.62 -29.60 13.93
C ASN A 242 -1.36 -29.82 14.78
N ASN A 243 -0.19 -29.95 14.16
CA ASN A 243 1.09 -30.11 14.83
C ASN A 243 2.08 -29.05 14.36
N ALA A 244 3.06 -28.76 15.21
CA ALA A 244 4.04 -27.73 14.90
C ALA A 244 5.01 -28.26 13.84
N ILE A 245 5.01 -27.64 12.66
CA ILE A 245 5.78 -28.11 11.51
C ILE A 245 6.47 -26.95 10.80
N ASN A 246 7.68 -27.21 10.31
CA ASN A 246 8.40 -26.31 9.42
C ASN A 246 8.25 -26.83 7.99
N ILE A 247 7.77 -25.96 7.10
CA ILE A 247 7.58 -26.26 5.69
C ILE A 247 8.39 -25.24 4.90
N ALA A 248 9.31 -25.70 4.05
CA ALA A 248 10.04 -24.73 3.22
C ALA A 248 9.10 -24.11 2.18
N ASN A 249 8.41 -24.89 1.35
CA ASN A 249 7.48 -24.35 0.35
C ASN A 249 6.11 -25.02 0.40
N ILE A 250 5.03 -24.24 0.48
CA ILE A 250 3.66 -24.72 0.24
C ILE A 250 3.19 -24.21 -1.11
N VAL A 251 2.74 -25.10 -1.98
CA VAL A 251 2.02 -24.74 -3.21
C VAL A 251 0.62 -25.31 -3.12
N SER A 252 -0.39 -24.46 -3.04
CA SER A 252 -1.78 -24.89 -2.93
C SER A 252 -2.64 -24.33 -4.06
N THR A 253 -3.56 -25.13 -4.60
CA THR A 253 -4.53 -24.70 -5.63
C THR A 253 -5.91 -25.27 -5.33
N LEU A 254 -6.94 -24.41 -5.32
CA LEU A 254 -8.35 -24.79 -5.13
C LEU A 254 -8.58 -25.68 -3.89
N SER A 255 -7.85 -25.44 -2.81
CA SER A 255 -7.84 -26.27 -1.60
C SER A 255 -8.28 -25.47 -0.38
N SER A 256 -8.38 -26.10 0.79
CA SER A 256 -8.60 -25.41 2.07
C SER A 256 -7.58 -25.91 3.08
N ILE A 257 -6.94 -25.00 3.81
CA ILE A 257 -5.92 -25.33 4.80
C ILE A 257 -6.34 -24.77 6.16
N ASP A 258 -6.50 -25.65 7.14
CA ASP A 258 -6.76 -25.29 8.53
C ASP A 258 -5.48 -25.47 9.36
N ILE A 259 -5.06 -24.43 10.05
CA ILE A 259 -3.89 -24.40 10.94
C ILE A 259 -4.39 -24.39 12.38
N GLU A 260 -4.10 -25.48 13.09
CA GLU A 260 -4.43 -25.69 14.50
C GLU A 260 -3.16 -25.86 15.37
N SER A 261 -1.99 -25.51 14.85
CA SER A 261 -0.73 -25.43 15.59
C SER A 261 0.19 -24.36 15.01
N THR A 262 1.41 -24.24 15.54
CA THR A 262 2.38 -23.27 15.01
C THR A 262 3.04 -23.80 13.75
N ILE A 263 2.84 -23.12 12.62
CA ILE A 263 3.42 -23.51 11.33
C ILE A 263 4.46 -22.48 10.93
N THR A 264 5.65 -22.93 10.53
CA THR A 264 6.70 -22.04 10.01
C THR A 264 6.91 -22.27 8.53
N LEU A 265 6.83 -21.19 7.74
CA LEU A 265 7.11 -21.19 6.30
C LEU A 265 8.48 -20.55 6.04
N ASP A 266 9.46 -21.37 5.66
CA ASP A 266 10.87 -20.94 5.50
C ASP A 266 11.26 -20.53 4.08
N GLY A 267 10.42 -20.82 3.09
CA GLY A 267 10.63 -20.55 1.67
C GLY A 267 9.40 -19.94 1.00
N ILE A 268 9.45 -19.87 -0.33
CA ILE A 268 8.44 -19.18 -1.13
C ILE A 268 7.22 -20.08 -1.27
N SER A 269 6.13 -19.66 -0.62
CA SER A 269 4.85 -20.36 -0.65
C SER A 269 3.84 -19.62 -1.53
N LYS A 270 3.02 -20.38 -2.25
CA LYS A 270 2.01 -19.88 -3.20
C LYS A 270 0.68 -20.59 -2.99
N LEU A 271 -0.35 -19.84 -2.63
CA LEU A 271 -1.72 -20.33 -2.45
C LEU A 271 -2.60 -19.72 -3.53
N VAL A 272 -3.28 -20.53 -4.35
CA VAL A 272 -4.18 -20.06 -5.42
C VAL A 272 -5.59 -20.55 -5.09
N ASP A 273 -6.53 -19.62 -4.93
CA ASP A 273 -7.92 -19.93 -4.57
C ASP A 273 -8.00 -20.90 -3.38
N THR A 274 -7.13 -20.67 -2.40
CA THR A 274 -6.99 -21.53 -1.22
C THR A 274 -7.21 -20.69 0.04
N PRO A 275 -8.41 -20.74 0.66
CA PRO A 275 -8.58 -20.20 1.99
C PRO A 275 -7.65 -20.88 3.00
N LEU A 276 -7.07 -20.06 3.87
CA LEU A 276 -6.24 -20.44 5.00
C LEU A 276 -6.97 -20.04 6.28
N SER A 277 -7.10 -20.93 7.24
CA SER A 277 -7.73 -20.64 8.53
C SER A 277 -6.72 -20.88 9.64
N VAL A 278 -6.37 -19.87 10.44
CA VAL A 278 -5.50 -20.01 11.62
C VAL A 278 -6.36 -19.92 12.87
N ILE A 279 -6.61 -21.07 13.50
CA ILE A 279 -7.63 -21.23 14.54
C ILE A 279 -6.97 -21.25 15.92
N GLY A 280 -7.63 -20.70 16.95
CA GLY A 280 -7.17 -20.78 18.33
C GLY A 280 -6.02 -19.80 18.65
N ALA A 281 -5.14 -20.17 19.57
CA ALA A 281 -3.95 -19.39 19.95
C ALA A 281 -2.72 -19.72 19.07
N ASN A 282 -2.95 -20.27 17.88
CA ASN A 282 -1.93 -20.77 16.99
C ASN A 282 -1.34 -19.68 16.11
N GLN A 283 -0.20 -19.98 15.50
CA GLN A 283 0.62 -18.99 14.80
C GLN A 283 1.11 -19.50 13.45
N LEU A 284 0.94 -18.67 12.42
CA LEU A 284 1.59 -18.86 11.13
C LEU A 284 2.83 -17.96 11.07
N ASN A 285 4.02 -18.54 11.17
CA ASN A 285 5.30 -17.86 11.05
C ASN A 285 5.73 -17.79 9.58
N LEU A 286 5.94 -16.59 9.06
CA LEU A 286 6.44 -16.34 7.71
C LEU A 286 7.90 -15.87 7.79
N ASN A 287 8.81 -16.82 7.54
CA ASN A 287 10.24 -16.56 7.45
C ASN A 287 10.68 -16.14 6.03
N SER A 288 9.78 -16.25 5.05
CA SER A 288 9.99 -15.86 3.66
C SER A 288 8.69 -15.31 3.04
N GLN A 289 8.50 -15.48 1.73
CA GLN A 289 7.34 -14.98 1.01
C GLN A 289 6.16 -15.96 1.01
N LEU A 290 4.97 -15.48 1.37
CA LEU A 290 3.69 -16.15 1.14
C LEU A 290 2.86 -15.31 0.16
N SER A 291 2.60 -15.86 -1.03
CA SER A 291 1.74 -15.24 -2.04
C SER A 291 0.37 -15.92 -2.07
N ILE A 292 -0.70 -15.18 -1.79
CA ILE A 292 -2.07 -15.68 -1.89
C ILE A 292 -2.75 -15.03 -3.09
N LEU A 293 -2.99 -15.83 -4.12
CA LEU A 293 -3.63 -15.44 -5.36
C LEU A 293 -5.08 -15.90 -5.34
N THR A 294 -5.96 -15.09 -5.92
CA THR A 294 -7.37 -15.42 -6.11
C THR A 294 -7.77 -15.15 -7.55
N SER A 295 -8.55 -16.06 -8.13
CA SER A 295 -9.24 -15.87 -9.40
C SER A 295 -10.62 -15.25 -9.22
N ALA A 296 -11.13 -15.19 -7.98
CA ALA A 296 -12.45 -14.65 -7.72
C ALA A 296 -12.48 -13.12 -7.88
N THR A 297 -13.55 -12.63 -8.51
CA THR A 297 -13.79 -11.22 -8.84
C THR A 297 -14.69 -10.51 -7.81
N THR A 298 -15.02 -11.20 -6.71
CA THR A 298 -15.94 -10.69 -5.68
C THR A 298 -15.26 -9.67 -4.75
N ALA A 299 -16.02 -8.67 -4.30
CA ALA A 299 -15.51 -7.48 -3.62
C ALA A 299 -14.84 -7.73 -2.25
N VAL A 300 -15.15 -8.83 -1.56
CA VAL A 300 -14.54 -9.15 -0.25
C VAL A 300 -14.19 -10.62 -0.22
N GLN A 301 -12.91 -10.93 0.08
CA GLN A 301 -12.44 -12.29 0.26
C GLN A 301 -11.67 -12.44 1.56
N SER A 302 -12.17 -13.29 2.44
CA SER A 302 -11.39 -13.79 3.58
C SER A 302 -10.44 -14.86 3.07
N LEU A 303 -9.16 -14.54 3.02
CA LEU A 303 -8.11 -15.46 2.60
C LEU A 303 -7.38 -16.08 3.78
N ILE A 304 -7.22 -15.31 4.85
CA ILE A 304 -6.71 -15.79 6.13
C ILE A 304 -7.73 -15.46 7.22
N SER A 305 -8.39 -16.49 7.73
CA SER A 305 -9.45 -16.37 8.74
C SER A 305 -9.04 -16.96 10.09
N GLY A 306 -9.89 -16.75 11.10
CA GLY A 306 -9.74 -17.36 12.41
C GLY A 306 -9.16 -16.42 13.48
N THR A 307 -8.91 -16.96 14.67
CA THR A 307 -8.52 -16.20 15.86
C THR A 307 -7.03 -16.23 16.17
N GLY A 308 -6.23 -16.94 15.37
CA GLY A 308 -4.79 -17.08 15.57
C GLY A 308 -4.00 -15.84 15.16
N ASN A 309 -2.68 -15.99 15.12
CA ASN A 309 -1.72 -14.93 14.81
C ASN A 309 -0.99 -15.22 13.48
N ILE A 310 -0.70 -14.18 12.71
CA ILE A 310 0.26 -14.22 11.59
C ILE A 310 1.51 -13.50 12.07
N ALA A 311 2.64 -14.19 12.12
CA ALA A 311 3.91 -13.61 12.52
C ALA A 311 4.84 -13.47 11.31
N LEU A 312 5.26 -12.25 11.03
CA LEU A 312 6.17 -11.93 9.95
C LEU A 312 7.58 -11.73 10.49
N SER A 313 8.53 -12.50 9.97
CA SER A 313 9.96 -12.28 10.25
C SER A 313 10.50 -11.06 9.48
N SER A 314 11.77 -10.71 9.68
CA SER A 314 12.46 -9.67 8.92
C SER A 314 12.50 -9.91 7.40
N ALA A 315 12.44 -11.17 6.96
CA ALA A 315 12.33 -11.56 5.55
C ALA A 315 10.89 -11.98 5.16
N GLY A 316 9.95 -11.88 6.11
CA GLY A 316 8.55 -12.24 5.93
C GLY A 316 7.86 -11.27 4.97
N ASN A 317 7.34 -11.80 3.86
CA ASN A 317 6.59 -11.02 2.87
C ASN A 317 5.22 -11.67 2.61
N LEU A 318 4.15 -11.03 3.06
CA LEU A 318 2.78 -11.45 2.75
C LEU A 318 2.28 -10.68 1.52
N GLN A 319 2.12 -11.36 0.40
CA GLN A 319 1.61 -10.80 -0.85
C GLN A 319 0.19 -11.31 -1.13
N LEU A 320 -0.78 -10.39 -1.27
CA LEU A 320 -2.18 -10.68 -1.52
C LEU A 320 -2.59 -10.19 -2.91
N GLY A 321 -2.97 -11.12 -3.78
CA GLY A 321 -3.29 -10.88 -5.18
C GLY A 321 -2.09 -10.97 -6.13
N ASP A 322 -2.37 -11.15 -7.42
CA ASP A 322 -1.35 -11.20 -8.47
C ASP A 322 -1.12 -9.81 -9.07
N SER A 323 0.10 -9.55 -9.51
CA SER A 323 0.57 -8.40 -10.29
C SER A 323 -0.21 -8.09 -11.59
N LEU A 324 -1.20 -8.91 -11.96
CA LEU A 324 -2.03 -8.71 -13.15
C LEU A 324 -2.95 -7.50 -12.98
N SER A 325 -2.54 -6.42 -13.65
CA SER A 325 -2.94 -5.02 -13.50
C SER A 325 -4.40 -4.66 -13.86
N SER A 326 -5.26 -5.62 -14.19
CA SER A 326 -6.61 -5.34 -14.73
C SER A 326 -7.79 -5.55 -13.77
N LEU A 327 -7.58 -6.09 -12.56
CA LEU A 327 -8.64 -6.37 -11.57
C LEU A 327 -8.70 -5.33 -10.41
N THR A 328 -8.19 -4.13 -10.63
CA THR A 328 -7.35 -3.41 -9.66
C THR A 328 -7.99 -2.27 -8.83
N SER A 329 -9.26 -2.37 -8.44
CA SER A 329 -9.79 -1.39 -7.45
C SER A 329 -10.82 -1.88 -6.44
N SER A 330 -11.63 -2.88 -6.76
CA SER A 330 -12.78 -3.25 -5.91
C SER A 330 -12.53 -4.44 -4.99
N LEU A 331 -11.40 -5.14 -5.12
CA LEU A 331 -11.11 -6.31 -4.30
C LEU A 331 -10.61 -5.90 -2.91
N THR A 332 -11.28 -6.41 -1.88
CA THR A 332 -10.89 -6.28 -0.48
C THR A 332 -10.42 -7.63 0.05
N PHE A 333 -9.15 -7.70 0.41
CA PHE A 333 -8.53 -8.86 1.05
C PHE A 333 -8.65 -8.73 2.55
N LYS A 334 -9.39 -9.64 3.18
CA LYS A 334 -9.62 -9.63 4.62
C LYS A 334 -8.67 -10.60 5.31
N LEU A 335 -7.91 -10.07 6.27
CA LEU A 335 -7.19 -10.80 7.30
C LEU A 335 -8.01 -10.68 8.58
N GLU A 336 -8.28 -11.78 9.27
CA GLU A 336 -9.04 -11.76 10.55
C GLU A 336 -8.14 -11.97 11.78
N ASN A 337 -6.87 -12.31 11.53
CA ASN A 337 -5.88 -12.65 12.54
C ASN A 337 -5.16 -11.42 13.09
N GLN A 338 -4.64 -11.53 14.32
CA GLN A 338 -3.66 -10.55 14.80
C GLN A 338 -2.36 -10.71 14.02
N ILE A 339 -1.66 -9.61 13.81
CA ILE A 339 -0.38 -9.59 13.10
C ILE A 339 0.71 -9.28 14.13
N SER A 340 1.78 -10.08 14.10
CA SER A 340 3.02 -9.81 14.82
C SER A 340 4.13 -9.64 13.81
N THR A 341 5.01 -8.66 13.99
CA THR A 341 6.04 -8.34 12.99
C THR A 341 7.40 -8.14 13.64
N VAL A 342 8.44 -8.43 12.87
CA VAL A 342 9.83 -8.08 13.15
C VAL A 342 10.26 -7.02 12.14
N ALA A 343 11.23 -6.17 12.48
CA ALA A 343 11.71 -5.14 11.58
C ALA A 343 12.15 -5.71 10.21
N GLY A 344 11.61 -5.15 9.13
CA GLY A 344 11.86 -5.56 7.75
C GLY A 344 10.69 -6.29 7.07
N SER A 345 9.66 -6.69 7.81
CA SER A 345 8.49 -7.39 7.25
C SER A 345 7.73 -6.56 6.23
N VAL A 346 7.14 -7.23 5.24
CA VAL A 346 6.32 -6.59 4.19
C VAL A 346 4.93 -7.22 4.11
N ILE A 347 3.89 -6.40 4.02
CA ILE A 347 2.54 -6.79 3.62
C ILE A 347 2.21 -6.00 2.36
N SER A 348 1.90 -6.69 1.28
CA SER A 348 1.54 -6.06 0.01
C SER A 348 0.24 -6.61 -0.54
N THR A 349 -0.61 -5.74 -1.06
CA THR A 349 -1.84 -6.10 -1.76
C THR A 349 -2.04 -5.24 -3.00
N ILE A 350 -2.65 -5.82 -4.03
CA ILE A 350 -3.06 -5.10 -5.25
C ILE A 350 -4.37 -4.31 -5.08
N GLY A 351 -5.10 -4.55 -3.99
CA GLY A 351 -6.42 -3.98 -3.72
C GLY A 351 -6.49 -3.36 -2.33
N SER A 352 -7.68 -3.41 -1.73
CA SER A 352 -7.88 -3.01 -0.34
C SER A 352 -7.43 -4.13 0.60
N LEU A 353 -6.78 -3.77 1.71
CA LEU A 353 -6.43 -4.66 2.81
C LEU A 353 -7.33 -4.36 4.00
N GLN A 354 -8.10 -5.33 4.46
CA GLN A 354 -8.91 -5.24 5.66
C GLN A 354 -8.28 -6.05 6.79
N ILE A 355 -7.96 -5.41 7.92
CA ILE A 355 -7.36 -6.04 9.11
C ILE A 355 -8.25 -5.84 10.35
N PRO A 356 -8.17 -6.70 11.37
CA PRO A 356 -8.85 -6.44 12.63
C PRO A 356 -8.11 -5.35 13.43
N SER A 357 -8.70 -4.92 14.55
CA SER A 357 -7.98 -4.17 15.59
C SER A 357 -6.68 -4.89 15.93
N GLN A 358 -5.57 -4.17 15.99
CA GLN A 358 -4.28 -4.72 16.37
C GLN A 358 -4.02 -4.43 17.85
N ASN A 359 -3.98 -5.48 18.66
CA ASN A 359 -3.69 -5.34 20.08
C ASN A 359 -2.21 -5.08 20.35
N ASN A 360 -1.34 -5.55 19.44
CA ASN A 360 0.10 -5.37 19.51
C ASN A 360 0.58 -4.34 18.46
N PRO A 361 1.62 -3.55 18.76
CA PRO A 361 2.26 -2.69 17.76
C PRO A 361 2.85 -3.51 16.61
N LEU A 362 2.49 -3.17 15.37
CA LEU A 362 3.20 -3.69 14.20
C LEU A 362 4.46 -2.85 14.03
N SER A 363 5.59 -3.42 14.44
CA SER A 363 6.89 -2.76 14.47
C SER A 363 7.69 -3.11 13.22
N GLY A 364 8.24 -2.09 12.54
CA GLY A 364 9.12 -2.24 11.39
C GLY A 364 8.49 -2.93 10.18
N VAL A 365 7.17 -2.81 10.03
CA VAL A 365 6.41 -3.37 8.90
C VAL A 365 6.21 -2.32 7.79
N ALA A 366 6.36 -2.76 6.54
CA ALA A 366 5.95 -1.99 5.37
C ALA A 366 4.62 -2.52 4.83
N VAL A 367 3.59 -1.67 4.78
CA VAL A 367 2.27 -2.00 4.25
C VAL A 367 2.06 -1.28 2.92
N PHE A 368 1.85 -2.04 1.86
CA PHE A 368 1.54 -1.56 0.52
C PHE A 368 0.11 -1.97 0.17
N ALA A 369 -0.80 -1.00 0.06
CA ALA A 369 -2.18 -1.30 -0.28
C ALA A 369 -2.83 -0.14 -1.03
N LYS A 370 -3.90 -0.43 -1.77
CA LYS A 370 -4.72 0.64 -2.35
C LYS A 370 -5.52 1.37 -1.28
N GLN A 371 -6.14 0.59 -0.38
CA GLN A 371 -6.84 1.08 0.79
C GLN A 371 -6.50 0.20 1.99
N LEU A 372 -6.46 0.78 3.19
CA LEU A 372 -6.33 0.08 4.45
C LEU A 372 -7.62 0.26 5.25
N LEU A 373 -8.34 -0.84 5.46
CA LEU A 373 -9.58 -0.89 6.22
C LEU A 373 -9.31 -1.57 7.57
N VAL A 374 -9.68 -0.92 8.68
CA VAL A 374 -9.56 -1.50 10.02
C VAL A 374 -10.96 -1.70 10.60
N ASN A 375 -11.27 -2.92 11.04
CA ASN A 375 -12.64 -3.24 11.47
C ASN A 375 -13.15 -2.33 12.59
N SER A 376 -12.33 -2.13 13.62
CA SER A 376 -12.63 -1.31 14.80
C SER A 376 -11.37 -1.19 15.68
N GLY A 377 -11.45 -0.44 16.78
CA GLY A 377 -10.46 -0.49 17.85
C GLY A 377 -9.24 0.36 17.58
N GLN A 378 -8.05 -0.24 17.58
CA GLN A 378 -6.79 0.48 17.44
C GLN A 378 -5.88 -0.09 16.35
N LEU A 379 -5.11 0.78 15.71
CA LEU A 379 -3.97 0.45 14.85
C LEU A 379 -2.72 1.07 15.48
N LEU A 380 -1.78 0.22 15.90
CA LEU A 380 -0.52 0.65 16.50
C LEU A 380 0.60 0.33 15.50
N LEU A 381 1.25 1.35 14.93
CA LEU A 381 2.36 1.18 14.00
C LEU A 381 3.59 1.89 14.54
N GLN A 382 4.71 1.18 14.56
CA GLN A 382 5.99 1.70 15.04
C GLN A 382 7.09 1.44 14.02
N ASP A 383 7.92 2.44 13.73
CA ASP A 383 9.09 2.32 12.84
C ASP A 383 8.72 1.74 11.44
N GLY A 384 7.48 1.96 11.00
CA GLY A 384 6.90 1.31 9.81
C GLY A 384 6.88 2.20 8.56
N LEU A 385 6.46 1.61 7.44
CA LEU A 385 6.16 2.32 6.19
C LEU A 385 4.71 2.04 5.80
N LEU A 386 3.90 3.09 5.67
CA LEU A 386 2.58 3.04 5.07
C LEU A 386 2.64 3.61 3.67
N ASN A 387 2.45 2.75 2.67
CA ASN A 387 2.26 3.15 1.28
C ASN A 387 0.83 2.81 0.87
N ILE A 388 -0.08 3.75 1.15
CA ILE A 388 -1.51 3.61 0.89
C ILE A 388 -1.91 4.58 -0.21
N ASP A 389 -2.46 4.05 -1.31
CA ASP A 389 -2.69 4.87 -2.50
C ASP A 389 -3.89 5.82 -2.36
N GLN A 390 -4.95 5.39 -1.66
CA GLN A 390 -6.24 6.11 -1.69
C GLN A 390 -6.82 6.39 -0.31
N LYS A 391 -6.96 5.37 0.55
CA LYS A 391 -7.80 5.50 1.75
C LYS A 391 -7.32 4.69 2.95
N ILE A 392 -7.33 5.28 4.13
CA ILE A 392 -7.27 4.61 5.43
C ILE A 392 -8.61 4.85 6.13
N GLU A 393 -9.37 3.80 6.42
CA GLU A 393 -10.68 3.90 7.06
C GLU A 393 -10.80 2.91 8.20
N PHE A 394 -11.44 3.36 9.28
CA PHE A 394 -11.96 2.45 10.28
C PHE A 394 -13.46 2.22 10.05
N LEU A 395 -13.90 0.97 9.95
CA LEU A 395 -15.31 0.65 9.74
C LEU A 395 -16.18 1.04 10.95
N THR A 396 -15.55 1.15 12.12
CA THR A 396 -16.11 1.71 13.35
C THR A 396 -15.07 2.60 13.97
N LYS A 397 -15.48 3.81 14.42
CA LYS A 397 -14.53 4.82 14.92
C LYS A 397 -13.48 4.24 15.85
N GLY A 398 -12.21 4.47 15.53
CA GLY A 398 -11.08 3.94 16.29
C GLY A 398 -9.90 4.91 16.38
N VAL A 399 -8.74 4.39 16.81
CA VAL A 399 -7.51 5.18 17.04
C VAL A 399 -6.36 4.57 16.25
N ALA A 400 -5.62 5.38 15.49
CA ALA A 400 -4.37 4.97 14.87
C ALA A 400 -3.20 5.74 15.47
N ASN A 401 -2.29 5.04 16.15
CA ASN A 401 -1.06 5.61 16.69
C ASN A 401 0.11 5.23 15.79
N LEU A 402 0.69 6.21 15.10
CA LEU A 402 1.81 6.03 14.18
C LEU A 402 3.06 6.68 14.77
N THR A 403 4.02 5.87 15.23
CA THR A 403 5.27 6.35 15.84
C THR A 403 6.47 6.03 14.96
N ASN A 404 7.30 7.03 14.64
CA ASN A 404 8.45 6.90 13.73
C ASN A 404 8.07 6.29 12.37
N THR A 405 6.83 6.50 11.92
CA THR A 405 6.28 5.87 10.72
C THR A 405 6.45 6.78 9.52
N VAL A 406 6.89 6.22 8.40
CA VAL A 406 6.87 6.89 7.09
C VAL A 406 5.50 6.66 6.45
N ILE A 407 4.80 7.74 6.10
CA ILE A 407 3.51 7.68 5.40
C ILE A 407 3.73 8.27 4.02
N LYS A 408 3.63 7.43 3.00
CA LYS A 408 3.63 7.88 1.62
C LYS A 408 2.24 8.42 1.26
N VAL A 409 2.21 9.65 0.79
CA VAL A 409 0.97 10.33 0.45
C VAL A 409 0.78 10.27 -1.07
N GLY A 410 -0.16 9.42 -1.49
CA GLY A 410 -0.54 9.15 -2.88
C GLY A 410 0.51 8.46 -3.75
N THR A 411 0.17 8.24 -5.03
CA THR A 411 0.94 7.42 -5.98
C THR A 411 1.93 8.25 -6.83
N SER A 412 2.85 7.56 -7.51
CA SER A 412 3.80 8.21 -8.41
C SER A 412 3.10 8.84 -9.61
N VAL A 413 3.53 10.05 -9.94
CA VAL A 413 3.02 11.08 -10.89
C VAL A 413 2.76 10.66 -12.35
N THR A 414 2.77 9.37 -12.70
CA THR A 414 2.55 8.95 -14.10
C THR A 414 1.09 9.12 -14.56
N SER A 415 0.13 9.27 -13.64
CA SER A 415 -1.26 9.58 -13.95
C SER A 415 -1.54 11.07 -13.70
N ALA A 416 -2.28 11.72 -14.60
CA ALA A 416 -2.81 13.08 -14.43
C ALA A 416 -3.77 13.25 -13.23
N GLU A 417 -4.03 12.18 -12.49
CA GLU A 417 -4.90 12.11 -11.33
C GLU A 417 -4.06 12.21 -10.05
N PHE A 418 -4.12 13.39 -9.43
CA PHE A 418 -3.72 13.60 -8.04
C PHE A 418 -4.73 12.90 -7.11
N ILE A 419 -4.25 12.07 -6.20
CA ILE A 419 -5.11 11.29 -5.30
C ILE A 419 -4.63 11.58 -3.88
N ASP A 420 -5.45 12.32 -3.13
CA ASP A 420 -5.22 12.51 -1.71
C ASP A 420 -5.39 11.18 -0.98
N LEU A 421 -4.59 10.99 0.06
CA LEU A 421 -4.80 9.92 1.01
C LEU A 421 -5.92 10.32 1.96
N LEU A 422 -7.11 9.76 1.75
CA LEU A 422 -8.29 9.99 2.58
C LEU A 422 -8.21 9.19 3.89
N VAL A 423 -8.54 9.82 5.01
CA VAL A 423 -8.53 9.24 6.35
C VAL A 423 -9.92 9.39 6.97
N GLU A 424 -10.62 8.28 7.21
CA GLU A 424 -12.03 8.29 7.67
C GLU A 424 -12.25 7.53 8.99
N ASN A 425 -13.16 8.08 9.81
CA ASN A 425 -13.61 7.48 11.07
C ASN A 425 -12.47 7.15 12.06
N LEU A 426 -11.40 7.93 12.16
CA LEU A 426 -10.33 7.59 13.12
C LEU A 426 -9.63 8.80 13.76
N GLU A 427 -9.22 8.62 15.02
CA GLU A 427 -8.30 9.52 15.71
C GLU A 427 -6.86 9.14 15.35
N LEU A 428 -6.22 9.96 14.53
CA LEU A 428 -4.88 9.74 13.99
C LEU A 428 -3.85 10.49 14.85
N ASN A 429 -3.02 9.74 15.55
CA ASN A 429 -1.94 10.28 16.36
C ASN A 429 -0.61 10.04 15.64
N LEU A 430 0.00 11.12 15.13
CA LEU A 430 1.30 11.07 14.46
C LEU A 430 2.38 11.47 15.44
N LYS A 431 3.33 10.57 15.70
CA LYS A 431 4.51 10.80 16.53
C LYS A 431 5.79 10.59 15.76
N ASN A 432 6.62 11.61 15.60
CA ASN A 432 7.86 11.54 14.81
C ASN A 432 7.63 10.96 13.40
N ALA A 433 6.49 11.29 12.79
CA ALA A 433 6.12 10.73 11.50
C ALA A 433 6.85 11.44 10.35
N ILE A 434 7.06 10.72 9.25
CA ILE A 434 7.64 11.27 8.01
C ILE A 434 6.58 11.19 6.91
N LEU A 435 6.12 12.33 6.40
CA LEU A 435 5.30 12.35 5.19
C LEU A 435 6.21 12.27 3.97
N LYS A 436 6.08 11.21 3.19
CA LYS A 436 6.80 11.04 1.94
C LYS A 436 5.94 11.52 0.77
N ILE A 437 6.35 12.62 0.15
CA ILE A 437 5.67 13.25 -0.98
C ILE A 437 6.53 13.09 -2.23
N ASP A 438 5.97 12.44 -3.26
CA ASP A 438 6.70 12.17 -4.51
C ASP A 438 6.74 13.37 -5.46
N ASN A 439 5.72 14.26 -5.43
CA ASN A 439 5.63 15.45 -6.28
C ASN A 439 5.44 16.71 -5.44
N LEU A 440 6.40 17.65 -5.48
CA LEU A 440 6.29 18.92 -4.76
C LEU A 440 5.50 19.98 -5.54
N GLU A 441 5.30 19.82 -6.84
CA GLU A 441 4.51 20.78 -7.63
C GLU A 441 3.02 20.60 -7.40
N LEU A 442 2.55 19.37 -7.20
CA LEU A 442 1.17 19.05 -6.77
C LEU A 442 1.26 17.97 -5.71
N PRO A 443 1.54 18.34 -4.44
CA PRO A 443 1.68 17.36 -3.37
C PRO A 443 0.32 16.75 -3.04
N ASN A 444 0.18 15.43 -3.24
CA ASN A 444 -0.95 14.71 -2.66
C ASN A 444 -0.98 14.99 -1.15
N ARG A 445 -2.19 15.13 -0.60
CA ARG A 445 -2.41 15.52 0.79
C ARG A 445 -2.93 14.35 1.61
N LEU A 446 -2.72 14.44 2.91
CA LEU A 446 -3.52 13.66 3.85
C LEU A 446 -4.84 14.41 4.08
N ASN A 447 -5.95 13.89 3.55
CA ASN A 447 -7.27 14.48 3.69
C ASN A 447 -8.04 13.78 4.82
N LEU A 448 -8.38 14.52 5.88
CA LEU A 448 -9.17 14.01 7.00
C LEU A 448 -10.66 14.15 6.68
N GLY A 449 -11.29 13.01 6.39
CA GLY A 449 -12.72 12.90 6.16
C GLY A 449 -13.54 12.91 7.44
N VAL A 450 -14.84 12.67 7.28
CA VAL A 450 -15.84 12.73 8.37
C VAL A 450 -15.45 11.81 9.52
N GLY A 451 -15.60 12.32 10.75
CA GLY A 451 -15.39 11.54 11.98
C GLY A 451 -13.92 11.28 12.34
N SER A 452 -12.97 11.77 11.53
CA SER A 452 -11.53 11.66 11.79
C SER A 452 -10.97 12.90 12.48
N THR A 453 -10.01 12.69 13.39
CA THR A 453 -9.24 13.77 14.04
C THR A 453 -7.75 13.50 13.87
N LEU A 454 -6.92 14.53 13.85
CA LEU A 454 -5.47 14.41 13.82
C LEU A 454 -4.85 15.08 15.04
N GLN A 455 -4.05 14.35 15.80
CA GLN A 455 -3.19 14.89 16.83
C GLN A 455 -1.73 14.73 16.41
N LEU A 456 -1.00 15.84 16.36
CA LEU A 456 0.45 15.81 16.17
C LEU A 456 1.14 15.78 17.53
N VAL A 457 1.83 14.68 17.82
CA VAL A 457 2.64 14.49 19.03
C VAL A 457 4.09 14.56 18.58
N ASP A 458 4.90 15.49 19.09
CA ASP A 458 6.30 15.65 18.65
C ASP A 458 6.46 16.01 17.16
N GLN A 459 7.52 15.52 16.49
CA GLN A 459 7.98 16.03 15.20
C GLN A 459 7.18 15.46 14.01
N LEU A 460 6.91 16.30 13.02
CA LEU A 460 6.49 15.88 11.67
C LEU A 460 7.61 16.28 10.70
N SER A 461 8.09 15.36 9.88
CA SER A 461 9.10 15.66 8.86
C SER A 461 8.59 15.31 7.47
N LEU A 462 9.22 15.90 6.46
CA LEU A 462 8.91 15.63 5.06
C LEU A 462 10.09 14.90 4.41
N SER A 463 9.80 13.94 3.54
CA SER A 463 10.77 13.34 2.61
C SER A 463 10.26 13.44 1.18
N THR A 464 11.13 13.75 0.23
CA THR A 464 10.82 13.85 -1.21
C THR A 464 11.87 13.10 -2.02
N ASN A 465 11.45 12.42 -3.10
CA ASN A 465 12.37 11.69 -3.98
C ASN A 465 13.02 12.60 -5.04
N ASN A 466 12.49 13.80 -5.26
CA ASN A 466 12.89 14.67 -6.35
C ASN A 466 13.16 16.07 -5.78
N PRO A 467 14.39 16.34 -5.30
CA PRO A 467 14.81 17.69 -4.98
C PRO A 467 15.04 18.41 -6.32
N THR A 468 13.97 18.83 -6.99
CA THR A 468 14.10 19.87 -8.01
C THR A 468 14.86 21.05 -7.39
N SER A 469 15.65 21.77 -8.20
CA SER A 469 16.52 22.87 -7.72
C SER A 469 15.75 23.72 -6.71
N ALA A 470 16.19 23.68 -5.44
CA ALA A 470 15.46 24.25 -4.30
C ALA A 470 15.04 25.72 -4.51
N ASP A 471 15.74 26.42 -5.40
CA ASP A 471 15.46 27.79 -5.84
C ASP A 471 14.07 27.98 -6.47
N GLN A 472 13.47 26.97 -7.10
CA GLN A 472 12.13 27.07 -7.72
C GLN A 472 10.97 26.92 -6.73
N LEU A 473 11.27 26.57 -5.48
CA LEU A 473 10.31 26.23 -4.43
C LEU A 473 10.27 27.27 -3.30
N ALA A 474 11.09 28.32 -3.36
CA ALA A 474 11.01 29.44 -2.41
C ALA A 474 9.59 30.05 -2.42
N ASP A 475 9.05 30.33 -1.23
CA ASP A 475 7.67 30.81 -1.02
C ASP A 475 6.54 29.90 -1.51
N LEU A 476 6.84 28.66 -1.93
CA LEU A 476 5.81 27.68 -2.22
C LEU A 476 5.21 27.16 -0.91
N ASN A 477 3.90 27.29 -0.78
CA ASN A 477 3.11 26.68 0.26
C ASN A 477 2.71 25.28 -0.21
N LEU A 478 3.16 24.28 0.52
CA LEU A 478 2.80 22.89 0.30
C LEU A 478 1.79 22.50 1.37
N ILE A 479 0.58 22.21 0.94
CA ILE A 479 -0.44 21.68 1.85
C ILE A 479 -0.13 20.21 2.02
N THR A 480 0.09 19.79 3.27
CA THR A 480 0.47 18.42 3.58
C THR A 480 -0.68 17.64 4.22
N VAL A 481 -1.50 18.34 5.00
CA VAL A 481 -2.73 17.80 5.61
C VAL A 481 -3.86 18.82 5.47
N PHE A 482 -5.05 18.33 5.16
CA PHE A 482 -6.28 19.11 5.06
C PHE A 482 -7.43 18.40 5.78
N SER A 483 -8.31 19.15 6.42
CA SER A 483 -9.57 18.67 7.01
C SER A 483 -10.70 19.65 6.73
N GLU A 484 -11.84 19.13 6.28
CA GLU A 484 -13.06 19.92 6.15
C GLU A 484 -13.65 20.25 7.53
N GLU A 485 -13.44 19.39 8.51
CA GLU A 485 -13.87 19.55 9.90
C GLU A 485 -12.74 20.21 10.74
N ASN A 486 -13.09 20.85 11.87
CA ASN A 486 -12.11 21.49 12.77
C ASN A 486 -11.41 20.45 13.65
N ASN A 487 -10.72 19.52 13.00
CA ASN A 487 -10.34 18.25 13.59
C ASN A 487 -8.82 18.06 13.67
N ILE A 488 -8.03 19.07 13.31
CA ILE A 488 -6.58 19.07 13.49
C ILE A 488 -6.23 19.72 14.82
N LEU A 489 -5.55 18.97 15.68
CA LEU A 489 -5.01 19.42 16.96
C LEU A 489 -3.48 19.47 16.85
N CYS A 490 -2.97 20.65 16.52
CA CYS A 490 -1.55 20.93 16.64
C CYS A 490 -1.24 21.41 18.06
N ASN A 491 -0.29 20.76 18.73
CA ASN A 491 0.11 21.04 20.11
C ASN A 491 0.81 22.42 20.30
N GLY A 492 0.45 23.45 19.52
CA GLY A 492 0.88 24.85 19.71
C GLY A 492 2.33 25.17 19.32
N PHE A 493 3.08 24.22 18.74
CA PHE A 493 4.47 24.44 18.36
C PHE A 493 4.60 24.88 16.91
N ILE A 494 5.22 26.06 16.71
CA ILE A 494 5.90 26.39 15.46
C ILE A 494 7.14 25.51 15.41
N GLN A 495 7.11 24.41 14.65
CA GLN A 495 8.28 23.56 14.50
C GLN A 495 9.20 24.11 13.42
N ASN A 496 10.42 24.47 13.83
CA ASN A 496 11.53 24.64 12.91
C ASN A 496 11.95 23.25 12.45
N ALA A 497 11.74 22.90 11.18
CA ALA A 497 12.21 21.64 10.65
C ALA A 497 13.75 21.68 10.58
N THR A 498 14.42 20.94 11.47
CA THR A 498 15.86 20.70 11.37
C THR A 498 16.12 19.59 10.38
N ASN A 499 16.71 19.95 9.24
CA ASN A 499 17.31 19.09 8.21
C ASN A 499 16.38 18.07 7.53
N LEU A 500 15.90 18.43 6.33
CA LEU A 500 15.64 17.40 5.32
C LEU A 500 16.97 16.73 4.98
N VAL A 501 16.98 15.40 5.00
CA VAL A 501 18.14 14.59 4.60
C VAL A 501 18.48 14.91 3.15
N GLY A 502 19.50 15.75 2.94
CA GLY A 502 20.11 15.98 1.62
C GLY A 502 20.26 17.42 1.14
N LEU A 503 19.64 18.44 1.77
CA LEU A 503 19.80 19.85 1.37
C LEU A 503 19.70 20.82 2.56
N ASN A 504 20.47 21.91 2.53
CA ASN A 504 20.56 22.96 3.56
C ASN A 504 19.28 23.82 3.72
N SER A 505 18.13 23.39 3.18
CA SER A 505 16.88 24.15 3.23
C SER A 505 16.13 23.87 4.53
N LEU A 506 15.80 24.93 5.27
CA LEU A 506 14.92 24.84 6.43
C LEU A 506 13.47 24.99 5.99
N TYR A 507 12.58 24.26 6.65
CA TYR A 507 11.14 24.41 6.44
C TYR A 507 10.47 24.87 7.73
N GLN A 508 9.43 25.69 7.57
CA GLN A 508 8.56 26.10 8.65
C GLN A 508 7.21 25.42 8.50
N PHE A 509 6.79 24.70 9.55
CA PHE A 509 5.44 24.19 9.67
C PHE A 509 4.52 25.28 10.21
N ILE A 510 3.39 25.47 9.54
CA ILE A 510 2.32 26.37 9.95
C ILE A 510 1.06 25.49 10.06
N CYS A 511 0.39 25.53 11.20
CA CYS A 511 -0.75 24.67 11.46
C CYS A 511 -1.88 25.42 12.16
N ASP A 512 -3.11 25.07 11.83
CA ASP A 512 -4.34 25.43 12.54
C ASP A 512 -5.29 24.23 12.68
N ASP A 513 -6.58 24.49 12.92
CA ASP A 513 -7.63 23.49 13.11
C ASP A 513 -8.09 22.78 11.82
N LYS A 514 -7.73 23.29 10.64
CA LYS A 514 -8.13 22.77 9.33
C LYS A 514 -6.97 22.26 8.48
N MET A 515 -5.77 22.82 8.61
CA MET A 515 -4.70 22.60 7.64
C MET A 515 -3.31 22.59 8.28
N ILE A 516 -2.43 21.76 7.72
CA ILE A 516 -0.98 21.80 7.97
C ILE A 516 -0.29 22.21 6.67
N VAL A 517 0.31 23.40 6.71
CA VAL A 517 1.04 24.01 5.60
C VAL A 517 2.53 23.95 5.88
N LEU A 518 3.26 23.44 4.91
CA LEU A 518 4.69 23.45 4.89
C LEU A 518 5.16 24.60 3.99
N ARG A 519 5.98 25.49 4.53
CA ARG A 519 6.60 26.58 3.78
C ARG A 519 8.11 26.46 3.87
N LEU A 520 8.77 26.51 2.71
CA LEU A 520 10.22 26.66 2.64
C LEU A 520 10.64 27.99 3.25
N ASN A 521 11.45 27.97 4.30
CA ASN A 521 11.91 29.17 4.97
C ASN A 521 13.44 29.26 4.93
N ASN A 522 13.90 30.43 4.49
CA ASN A 522 15.28 30.89 4.40
C ASN A 522 16.19 30.21 3.36
N CYS A 523 16.48 31.01 2.34
CA CYS A 523 17.83 31.16 1.84
C CYS A 523 18.79 31.32 3.04
N SER A 524 19.87 30.56 3.11
CA SER A 524 20.95 30.83 4.07
C SER A 524 21.72 32.12 3.76
N GLY A 525 21.38 32.84 2.68
CA GLY A 525 21.95 34.13 2.26
C GLY A 525 20.88 35.18 1.91
N VAL A 526 21.15 36.00 0.88
CA VAL A 526 20.27 37.07 0.40
C VAL A 526 19.24 36.51 -0.58
N ARG A 527 18.00 36.97 -0.47
CA ARG A 527 16.96 36.70 -1.45
C ARG A 527 16.95 37.79 -2.52
N CYS A 528 17.11 37.40 -3.78
CA CYS A 528 17.04 38.31 -4.92
C CYS A 528 15.58 38.74 -5.20
N MET A 529 15.38 39.85 -5.92
CA MET A 529 14.04 40.37 -6.25
C MET A 529 13.17 39.39 -7.06
N ASP A 530 13.79 38.48 -7.80
CA ASP A 530 13.11 37.41 -8.54
C ASP A 530 12.79 36.18 -7.69
N GLY A 531 13.09 36.24 -6.38
CA GLY A 531 12.82 35.19 -5.42
C GLY A 531 13.94 34.17 -5.24
N ARG A 532 15.02 34.20 -6.03
CA ARG A 532 16.16 33.26 -5.91
C ARG A 532 16.97 33.48 -4.62
N CYS A 533 17.52 32.40 -4.10
CA CYS A 533 18.39 32.41 -2.92
C CYS A 533 19.86 32.42 -3.33
N VAL A 534 20.65 33.38 -2.84
CA VAL A 534 22.09 33.48 -3.13
C VAL A 534 22.88 33.75 -1.86
N ASN A 535 24.14 33.34 -1.81
CA ASN A 535 24.95 33.46 -0.59
C ASN A 535 25.28 34.92 -0.18
N SER A 536 25.20 35.88 -1.12
CA SER A 536 25.37 37.32 -0.90
C SER A 536 24.61 38.10 -1.98
N ILE A 537 24.30 39.38 -1.75
CA ILE A 537 23.57 40.21 -2.73
C ILE A 537 24.32 40.39 -4.06
N GLU A 538 25.65 40.23 -4.06
CA GLU A 538 26.53 40.29 -5.24
C GLU A 538 26.39 39.07 -6.16
N ASN A 539 25.90 37.96 -5.60
CA ASN A 539 25.62 36.72 -6.32
C ASN A 539 24.18 36.67 -6.84
N CYS A 540 23.33 37.65 -6.48
CA CYS A 540 22.17 37.91 -7.30
C CYS A 540 22.70 38.21 -8.71
N PRO A 541 22.15 37.60 -9.76
CA PRO A 541 22.67 37.75 -11.12
C PRO A 541 22.95 39.22 -11.39
N ASN A 542 24.24 39.53 -11.51
CA ASN A 542 24.73 40.90 -11.56
C ASN A 542 24.56 41.40 -13.01
N PRO A 543 24.19 42.67 -13.22
CA PRO A 543 23.81 43.28 -14.48
C PRO A 543 25.06 43.50 -15.34
N SER A 544 25.55 42.45 -16.01
CA SER A 544 26.74 42.52 -16.86
C SER A 544 26.47 43.17 -18.24
N GLY A 545 25.83 44.34 -18.24
CA GLY A 545 26.13 45.39 -19.23
C GLY A 545 25.42 45.38 -20.58
N SER A 546 24.41 44.55 -20.81
CA SER A 546 23.52 44.69 -21.98
C SER A 546 22.12 44.18 -21.67
N CYS A 547 21.13 45.09 -21.64
CA CYS A 547 19.74 44.72 -21.40
C CYS A 547 19.19 43.93 -22.62
N PRO A 548 18.62 42.73 -22.45
CA PRO A 548 18.09 41.96 -23.58
C PRO A 548 16.78 42.52 -24.16
N ASN A 549 16.00 43.31 -23.40
CA ASN A 549 14.66 43.76 -23.83
C ASN A 549 14.47 45.30 -23.80
N LEU A 550 14.72 45.99 -22.68
CA LEU A 550 14.46 47.44 -22.54
C LEU A 550 15.43 48.10 -21.55
N THR A 551 15.94 49.30 -21.89
CA THR A 551 16.75 50.16 -21.02
C THR A 551 15.92 51.39 -20.64
N CYS A 552 15.81 51.69 -19.35
CA CYS A 552 15.13 52.85 -18.80
C CYS A 552 15.93 54.14 -19.02
N TRP A 553 15.25 55.29 -18.97
CA TRP A 553 15.85 56.62 -19.25
C TRP A 553 16.99 57.02 -18.30
N ASN A 554 17.03 56.43 -17.11
CA ASN A 554 18.09 56.63 -16.13
C ASN A 554 19.24 55.63 -16.24
N GLY A 555 19.18 54.71 -17.21
CA GLY A 555 20.18 53.68 -17.46
C GLY A 555 19.87 52.29 -16.87
N ASP A 556 18.75 52.13 -16.14
CA ASP A 556 18.39 50.85 -15.52
C ASP A 556 17.82 49.84 -16.53
N CYS A 557 18.09 48.54 -16.36
CA CYS A 557 17.53 47.48 -17.22
C CYS A 557 16.22 46.93 -16.66
N THR A 558 15.21 46.74 -17.52
CA THR A 558 13.93 46.11 -17.14
C THR A 558 13.39 45.17 -18.23
N THR A 559 12.51 44.25 -17.84
CA THR A 559 11.73 43.40 -18.75
C THR A 559 10.41 44.06 -19.20
N ASP A 560 9.95 45.12 -18.53
CA ASP A 560 8.71 45.85 -18.79
C ASP A 560 8.90 47.35 -18.46
N PHE A 561 8.45 48.26 -19.33
CA PHE A 561 8.55 49.72 -19.15
C PHE A 561 7.93 50.19 -17.82
N LYS A 562 6.93 49.48 -17.30
CA LYS A 562 6.28 49.80 -16.01
C LYS A 562 7.20 49.68 -14.79
N LEU A 563 8.30 48.95 -14.92
CA LEU A 563 9.30 48.76 -13.86
C LEU A 563 10.48 49.72 -14.00
N CYS A 564 10.48 50.60 -15.02
CA CYS A 564 11.43 51.70 -15.05
C CYS A 564 11.12 52.69 -13.94
N PRO A 565 12.15 53.27 -13.28
CA PRO A 565 11.94 54.40 -12.39
C PRO A 565 11.15 55.48 -13.13
N ALA A 566 10.19 56.10 -12.43
CA ALA A 566 9.41 57.16 -13.04
C ALA A 566 10.36 58.26 -13.53
N THR A 567 10.16 58.70 -14.77
CA THR A 567 10.84 59.86 -15.33
C THR A 567 10.71 61.03 -14.37
N PRO A 568 11.79 61.81 -14.14
CA PRO A 568 11.75 62.89 -13.17
C PRO A 568 10.71 63.89 -13.63
N ALA A 569 9.90 64.40 -12.70
CA ALA A 569 8.83 65.31 -13.05
C ALA A 569 9.38 66.53 -13.80
N CYS A 570 8.67 66.91 -14.87
CA CYS A 570 8.89 68.17 -15.54
C CYS A 570 8.67 69.35 -14.59
N GLN A 571 9.42 70.44 -14.78
CA GLN A 571 9.12 71.66 -14.05
C GLN A 571 7.69 72.13 -14.37
N ALA A 572 7.09 72.89 -13.46
CA ALA A 572 5.79 73.51 -13.71
C ALA A 572 5.85 74.28 -15.05
N ASN A 573 4.98 73.90 -16.00
CA ASN A 573 4.89 74.39 -17.39
C ASN A 573 5.73 73.65 -18.45
N GLN A 574 6.31 72.49 -18.14
CA GLN A 574 6.91 71.59 -19.14
C GLN A 574 6.03 70.34 -19.36
N LEU A 575 6.03 69.81 -20.59
CA LEU A 575 5.33 68.62 -21.05
C LEU A 575 6.32 67.45 -21.14
N HIS A 576 5.85 66.26 -20.74
CA HIS A 576 6.61 65.03 -20.90
C HIS A 576 6.59 64.56 -22.34
N CYS A 577 7.77 64.38 -22.94
CA CYS A 577 7.99 63.70 -24.21
C CYS A 577 8.88 62.46 -23.98
N GLN A 578 9.02 61.60 -24.99
CA GLN A 578 9.79 60.34 -24.89
C GLN A 578 11.23 60.52 -24.41
N ASP A 579 11.86 61.65 -24.73
CA ASP A 579 13.27 61.92 -24.46
C ASP A 579 13.49 62.95 -23.33
N GLY A 580 12.44 63.36 -22.62
CA GLY A 580 12.52 64.30 -21.50
C GLY A 580 11.42 65.35 -21.46
N CYS A 581 11.71 66.43 -20.73
CA CYS A 581 10.78 67.51 -20.43
C CYS A 581 10.97 68.71 -21.34
N PHE A 582 9.90 69.15 -22.02
CA PHE A 582 9.94 70.21 -23.00
C PHE A 582 8.93 71.31 -22.70
N SER A 583 9.25 72.55 -23.04
CA SER A 583 8.45 73.73 -22.69
C SER A 583 7.10 73.80 -23.41
N ASN A 584 6.96 73.11 -24.55
CA ASN A 584 5.74 73.10 -25.35
C ASN A 584 5.62 71.85 -26.24
N ARG A 585 4.42 71.62 -26.77
CA ARG A 585 4.07 70.42 -27.55
C ARG A 585 4.85 70.28 -28.86
N THR A 586 5.27 71.40 -29.45
CA THR A 586 6.01 71.45 -30.72
C THR A 586 7.48 71.06 -30.60
N GLU A 587 8.02 71.04 -29.37
CA GLU A 587 9.39 70.61 -29.08
C GLU A 587 9.52 69.11 -28.82
N CYS A 588 8.40 68.37 -28.67
CA CYS A 588 8.46 66.91 -28.66
C CYS A 588 8.87 66.39 -30.04
N PRO A 589 9.95 65.58 -30.17
CA PRO A 589 10.37 65.03 -31.46
C PRO A 589 9.25 64.17 -32.06
N SER A 590 8.82 64.49 -33.27
CA SER A 590 7.57 64.01 -33.86
C SER A 590 7.68 62.71 -34.66
N VAL A 591 8.84 62.03 -34.68
CA VAL A 591 9.03 60.87 -35.55
C VAL A 591 9.93 59.80 -34.91
N CYS A 592 9.34 58.73 -34.39
CA CYS A 592 10.05 57.49 -34.09
C CYS A 592 10.02 56.58 -35.34
N THR A 593 11.18 56.21 -35.90
CA THR A 593 11.32 55.32 -37.09
C THR A 593 11.98 53.98 -36.73
N GLY A 594 11.48 53.30 -35.69
CA GLY A 594 11.94 51.97 -35.28
C GLY A 594 10.78 50.98 -35.06
N PRO A 595 11.00 49.66 -35.23
CA PRO A 595 9.95 48.61 -35.16
C PRO A 595 9.41 48.32 -33.74
N LEU A 596 9.85 49.08 -32.73
CA LEU A 596 9.41 48.97 -31.33
C LEU A 596 8.90 50.31 -30.78
N CYS A 597 8.16 51.07 -31.59
CA CYS A 597 7.45 52.28 -31.15
C CYS A 597 5.94 52.12 -31.32
N LEU A 598 5.21 52.15 -30.21
CA LEU A 598 3.75 52.29 -30.18
C LEU A 598 3.37 53.76 -30.41
N PRO A 599 2.22 54.06 -31.06
CA PRO A 599 1.77 55.43 -31.28
C PRO A 599 1.42 56.13 -29.95
N ILE A 600 1.80 57.40 -29.86
CA ILE A 600 1.69 58.28 -28.68
C ILE A 600 0.21 58.51 -28.31
N GLU A 601 -0.20 58.04 -27.14
CA GLU A 601 -1.29 58.69 -26.40
C GLU A 601 -0.78 60.02 -25.86
N THR A 602 -1.61 61.05 -26.00
CA THR A 602 -1.34 62.49 -25.78
C THR A 602 -0.36 62.83 -24.64
N PRO A 603 0.54 63.84 -24.83
CA PRO A 603 1.35 64.36 -23.74
C PRO A 603 0.45 64.79 -22.59
N TYR A 604 0.76 64.33 -21.38
CA TYR A 604 -0.03 64.57 -20.18
C TYR A 604 0.83 65.20 -19.08
N GLN A 605 0.20 65.98 -18.20
CA GLN A 605 0.81 66.47 -16.97
C GLN A 605 0.55 65.43 -15.89
N GLY A 606 1.55 64.65 -15.47
CA GLY A 606 1.34 63.58 -14.48
C GLY A 606 2.53 62.66 -14.27
N CYS A 607 2.44 61.82 -13.24
CA CYS A 607 3.34 60.66 -13.08
C CYS A 607 2.93 59.51 -14.01
N PRO A 608 3.86 58.57 -14.30
CA PRO A 608 3.51 57.29 -14.92
C PRO A 608 2.34 56.61 -14.21
N LEU A 609 1.52 55.88 -14.98
CA LEU A 609 0.55 54.93 -14.41
C LEU A 609 1.29 54.07 -13.38
N SER A 610 0.78 54.01 -12.15
CA SER A 610 1.33 53.39 -10.91
C SER A 610 2.07 54.30 -9.93
N ASN A 611 2.34 55.58 -10.26
CA ASN A 611 3.10 56.48 -9.39
C ASN A 611 2.29 57.71 -8.96
N PHE A 612 2.59 58.22 -7.76
CA PHE A 612 1.94 59.39 -7.15
C PHE A 612 2.79 60.64 -7.33
N ILE A 613 2.18 61.76 -7.73
CA ILE A 613 2.82 63.08 -7.62
C ILE A 613 2.73 63.52 -6.16
N CYS A 614 3.86 63.60 -5.49
CA CYS A 614 3.98 64.24 -4.19
C CYS A 614 3.75 65.76 -4.30
N PRO A 615 3.41 66.47 -3.21
CA PRO A 615 3.19 67.92 -3.25
C PRO A 615 4.39 68.75 -3.76
N ASN A 616 5.60 68.21 -3.62
CA ASN A 616 6.85 68.77 -4.15
C ASN A 616 7.10 68.44 -5.64
N GLY A 617 6.17 67.76 -6.30
CA GLY A 617 6.24 67.33 -7.69
C GLY A 617 6.93 65.98 -7.92
N THR A 618 7.52 65.31 -6.91
CA THR A 618 8.22 64.04 -7.14
C THR A 618 7.25 62.89 -7.39
N CYS A 619 7.57 62.04 -8.38
CA CYS A 619 6.84 60.80 -8.63
C CYS A 619 7.38 59.69 -7.73
N VAL A 620 6.55 59.20 -6.81
CA VAL A 620 6.91 58.09 -5.92
C VAL A 620 6.00 56.90 -6.16
N THR A 621 6.53 55.70 -5.94
CA THR A 621 5.75 54.46 -5.96
C THR A 621 4.98 54.26 -4.65
N ASN A 622 5.43 54.87 -3.56
CA ASN A 622 4.77 54.84 -2.26
C ASN A 622 4.44 56.26 -1.79
N VAL A 623 3.17 56.57 -1.56
CA VAL A 623 2.72 57.90 -1.09
C VAL A 623 3.37 58.31 0.25
N ASN A 624 3.82 57.35 1.07
CA ASN A 624 4.56 57.65 2.29
C ASN A 624 5.96 58.23 2.03
N GLU A 625 6.52 58.01 0.84
CA GLU A 625 7.74 58.68 0.38
C GLU A 625 7.48 60.16 0.05
N CYS A 626 6.21 60.56 -0.16
CA CYS A 626 5.82 61.98 -0.22
C CYS A 626 5.85 62.68 1.15
N CYS A 627 5.93 61.91 2.24
CA CYS A 627 5.88 62.41 3.60
C CYS A 627 7.29 62.77 4.08
N THR A 628 7.85 63.85 3.52
CA THR A 628 9.05 64.49 4.08
C THR A 628 8.69 65.43 5.23
N LEU A 629 9.68 65.66 6.12
CA LEU A 629 9.63 66.55 7.29
C LEU A 629 8.79 67.82 7.06
N GLY A 630 7.61 67.90 7.69
CA GLY A 630 6.73 69.07 7.68
C GLY A 630 5.28 68.81 7.26
N ILE A 631 4.97 67.63 6.70
CA ILE A 631 3.60 67.19 6.45
C ILE A 631 3.31 66.02 7.41
N ASP A 632 2.36 66.20 8.32
CA ASP A 632 1.92 65.16 9.28
C ASP A 632 1.14 64.06 8.54
N CYS A 633 1.86 63.21 7.81
CA CYS A 633 1.36 61.90 7.45
C CYS A 633 1.59 61.00 8.68
N TYR A 634 0.53 60.56 9.34
CA TYR A 634 0.62 59.42 10.24
C TYR A 634 0.34 58.16 9.43
N PRO A 635 1.36 57.42 8.94
CA PRO A 635 1.12 56.12 8.33
C PRO A 635 0.66 55.18 9.43
N ILE A 636 -0.65 54.98 9.56
CA ILE A 636 -1.21 53.89 10.35
C ILE A 636 -0.93 52.61 9.56
N GLN A 637 0.26 52.02 9.73
CA GLN A 637 0.59 50.78 9.04
C GLN A 637 -0.41 49.69 9.42
N SER A 638 -0.89 48.95 8.42
CA SER A 638 -1.59 47.70 8.65
C SER A 638 -0.65 46.75 9.41
N ASN A 639 -0.94 46.50 10.69
CA ASN A 639 -0.08 45.68 11.57
C ASN A 639 -0.04 44.20 11.16
N LEU A 640 -0.97 43.77 10.30
CA LEU A 640 -1.07 42.43 9.76
C LEU A 640 -0.94 42.51 8.24
N LYS A 641 0.16 41.96 7.70
CA LYS A 641 0.42 41.92 6.27
C LYS A 641 0.52 40.46 5.80
N PRO A 642 -0.17 40.08 4.71
CA PRO A 642 0.06 38.78 4.08
C PRO A 642 1.52 38.69 3.65
N VAL A 643 2.09 37.50 3.78
CA VAL A 643 3.41 37.22 3.23
C VAL A 643 3.21 36.72 1.81
N LEU A 644 4.10 37.11 0.88
CA LEU A 644 4.14 36.50 -0.46
C LEU A 644 4.09 34.98 -0.32
N SER A 645 3.14 34.38 -1.00
CA SER A 645 2.89 32.96 -0.91
C SER A 645 2.40 32.44 -2.26
N LEU A 646 3.01 31.36 -2.71
CA LEU A 646 2.67 30.69 -3.96
C LEU A 646 2.05 29.35 -3.60
N SER A 647 0.92 28.99 -4.20
CA SER A 647 0.29 27.69 -3.99
C SER A 647 0.00 27.06 -5.34
N PRO A 648 0.36 25.80 -5.58
CA PRO A 648 0.02 25.15 -6.85
C PRO A 648 -1.49 25.08 -7.07
N VAL A 649 -1.91 25.27 -8.33
CA VAL A 649 -3.31 25.23 -8.73
C VAL A 649 -3.49 24.44 -10.01
N GLN A 650 -4.53 23.61 -10.03
CA GLN A 650 -4.97 22.82 -11.16
C GLN A 650 -6.48 22.94 -11.31
N THR A 651 -6.97 23.28 -12.50
CA THR A 651 -8.40 23.55 -12.72
C THR A 651 -9.30 22.34 -12.62
N THR A 652 -8.78 21.12 -12.67
CA THR A 652 -9.62 19.92 -12.63
C THR A 652 -10.04 19.50 -11.22
N LYS A 653 -9.73 20.30 -10.18
CA LYS A 653 -9.86 19.90 -8.77
C LYS A 653 -10.31 21.04 -7.88
N ASP A 654 -11.00 20.66 -6.80
CA ASP A 654 -11.26 21.55 -5.68
C ASP A 654 -9.98 21.72 -4.86
N LEU A 655 -9.63 22.96 -4.57
CA LEU A 655 -8.40 23.32 -3.86
C LEU A 655 -8.74 24.27 -2.71
N VAL A 656 -7.97 24.17 -1.63
CA VAL A 656 -8.05 25.10 -0.51
C VAL A 656 -6.68 25.69 -0.36
N ILE A 657 -6.55 27.00 -0.53
CA ILE A 657 -5.25 27.69 -0.58
C ILE A 657 -5.10 28.53 0.69
N PRO A 658 -4.02 28.35 1.47
CA PRO A 658 -3.83 29.11 2.70
C PRO A 658 -3.43 30.55 2.40
N ILE A 659 -4.01 31.48 3.16
CA ILE A 659 -3.59 32.88 3.19
C ILE A 659 -2.69 33.05 4.41
N ILE A 660 -1.38 33.20 4.19
CA ILE A 660 -0.38 33.25 5.27
C ILE A 660 -0.03 34.69 5.59
N TYR A 661 0.04 35.03 6.87
CA TYR A 661 0.48 36.34 7.34
C TYR A 661 1.62 36.21 8.35
N LYS A 662 2.33 37.33 8.54
CA LYS A 662 3.40 37.42 9.53
C LYS A 662 2.83 37.93 10.85
N LYS A 663 2.97 37.14 11.92
CA LYS A 663 2.65 37.51 13.30
C LYS A 663 3.94 37.80 14.06
N ILE A 664 3.84 38.52 15.18
CA ILE A 664 4.93 38.61 16.15
C ILE A 664 5.29 37.19 16.60
N GLY A 665 6.51 36.75 16.29
CA GLY A 665 7.01 35.41 16.64
C GLY A 665 6.86 34.32 15.57
N GLY A 666 6.29 34.58 14.38
CA GLY A 666 6.23 33.56 13.34
C GLY A 666 5.29 33.84 12.16
N LEU A 667 5.03 32.81 11.37
CA LEU A 667 4.00 32.79 10.34
C LEU A 667 2.75 32.09 10.88
N ASP A 668 1.58 32.51 10.41
CA ASP A 668 0.30 31.96 10.82
C ASP A 668 -0.70 32.01 9.65
N ILE A 669 -1.77 31.20 9.71
CA ILE A 669 -2.80 31.11 8.66
C ILE A 669 -3.92 32.09 9.00
N TYR A 670 -4.05 33.13 8.19
CA TYR A 670 -5.07 34.16 8.30
C TYR A 670 -6.44 33.68 7.80
N GLY A 671 -6.46 32.83 6.78
CA GLY A 671 -7.67 32.42 6.10
C GLY A 671 -7.38 31.46 4.96
N TYR A 672 -8.40 31.19 4.16
CA TYR A 672 -8.37 30.21 3.08
C TYR A 672 -9.07 30.76 1.84
N ILE A 673 -8.60 30.32 0.67
CA ILE A 673 -9.28 30.50 -0.60
C ILE A 673 -9.70 29.11 -1.10
N HIS A 674 -10.99 28.84 -1.10
CA HIS A 674 -11.56 27.64 -1.69
C HIS A 674 -11.82 27.89 -3.17
N VAL A 675 -11.10 27.15 -4.01
CA VAL A 675 -11.14 27.25 -5.46
C VAL A 675 -11.85 26.00 -5.96
N PRO A 676 -13.08 26.10 -6.50
CA PRO A 676 -13.80 24.94 -6.98
C PRO A 676 -13.15 24.38 -8.26
N ASN A 677 -13.42 23.11 -8.56
CA ASN A 677 -13.07 22.53 -9.85
C ASN A 677 -13.70 23.33 -11.00
N GLU A 678 -12.98 23.43 -12.11
CA GLU A 678 -13.38 24.16 -13.31
C GLU A 678 -13.73 25.63 -13.02
N PHE A 679 -13.05 26.25 -12.04
CA PHE A 679 -13.22 27.68 -11.75
C PHE A 679 -12.90 28.57 -12.97
N ILE A 680 -12.11 28.06 -13.92
CA ILE A 680 -11.94 28.60 -15.28
C ILE A 680 -12.10 27.48 -16.30
N PRO A 681 -12.55 27.77 -17.54
CA PRO A 681 -12.95 26.75 -18.52
C PRO A 681 -11.76 26.06 -19.19
N THR A 682 -10.56 26.59 -19.01
CA THR A 682 -9.35 26.06 -19.62
C THR A 682 -8.59 25.18 -18.62
N TYR A 683 -7.97 24.12 -19.13
CA TYR A 683 -7.00 23.38 -18.33
C TYR A 683 -5.84 24.33 -17.99
N TYR A 684 -5.64 24.58 -16.70
CA TYR A 684 -4.59 25.45 -16.20
C TYR A 684 -3.87 24.73 -15.07
N PHE A 685 -2.54 24.71 -15.17
CA PHE A 685 -1.65 24.12 -14.19
C PHE A 685 -0.43 25.03 -13.99
N ASP A 686 -0.43 25.78 -12.88
CA ASP A 686 0.64 26.70 -12.49
C ASP A 686 0.44 27.04 -10.99
N LYS A 687 0.84 28.24 -10.55
CA LYS A 687 0.76 28.69 -9.16
C LYS A 687 -0.21 29.87 -9.03
N MET A 688 -1.02 29.84 -7.97
CA MET A 688 -1.73 31.01 -7.45
C MET A 688 -0.82 31.78 -6.52
N LYS A 689 -0.73 33.07 -6.76
CA LYS A 689 0.09 34.03 -6.03
C LYS A 689 -0.81 34.86 -5.13
N ILE A 690 -0.49 34.85 -3.85
CA ILE A 690 -1.10 35.72 -2.84
C ILE A 690 -0.03 36.72 -2.40
N THR A 691 -0.32 38.01 -2.51
CA THR A 691 0.62 39.07 -2.13
C THR A 691 -0.01 40.16 -1.29
N GLN A 692 0.86 40.88 -0.59
CA GLN A 692 0.49 42.14 0.03
C GLN A 692 0.26 43.19 -1.06
N VAL A 693 -0.77 43.99 -0.86
CA VAL A 693 -0.98 45.21 -1.62
C VAL A 693 -0.33 46.36 -0.87
N ASP A 694 0.38 47.25 -1.57
CA ASP A 694 0.88 48.46 -0.92
C ASP A 694 -0.31 49.33 -0.52
N ASP A 695 -0.28 49.82 0.71
CA ASP A 695 -1.36 50.65 1.20
C ASP A 695 -1.47 51.96 0.38
N SER A 696 -0.36 52.45 -0.21
CA SER A 696 -0.37 53.61 -1.10
C SER A 696 -1.29 53.40 -2.30
N PHE A 697 -1.25 52.19 -2.89
CA PHE A 697 -2.13 51.83 -3.99
C PHE A 697 -3.58 51.81 -3.52
N LEU A 698 -3.86 51.24 -2.35
CA LEU A 698 -5.20 51.16 -1.79
C LEU A 698 -5.80 52.55 -1.49
N ASP A 699 -4.96 53.49 -1.03
CA ASP A 699 -5.32 54.90 -0.81
C ASP A 699 -5.65 55.64 -2.13
N SER A 700 -5.16 55.14 -3.26
CA SER A 700 -5.39 55.72 -4.60
C SER A 700 -6.64 55.23 -5.30
N VAL A 701 -7.21 54.12 -4.82
CA VAL A 701 -8.39 53.52 -5.44
C VAL A 701 -9.59 54.41 -5.12
N ASN A 702 -10.24 54.93 -6.16
CA ASN A 702 -11.39 55.79 -5.99
C ASN A 702 -12.51 55.04 -5.25
N SER A 703 -13.01 55.62 -4.16
CA SER A 703 -14.15 55.03 -3.47
C SER A 703 -15.45 55.35 -4.23
N SER A 704 -16.11 54.33 -4.79
CA SER A 704 -17.46 54.49 -5.38
C SER A 704 -18.55 54.79 -4.32
N ILE A 705 -18.23 54.50 -3.06
CA ILE A 705 -19.04 54.72 -1.85
C ILE A 705 -18.42 55.91 -1.12
N GLU A 706 -19.24 56.79 -0.52
CA GLU A 706 -18.81 57.94 0.29
C GLU A 706 -18.11 57.48 1.57
N TRP A 707 -16.90 56.95 1.44
CA TRP A 707 -15.88 57.00 2.47
C TRP A 707 -15.08 58.29 2.34
N ALA A 708 -15.64 59.33 1.69
CA ALA A 708 -14.93 60.55 1.33
C ALA A 708 -14.27 61.27 2.52
N GLU A 709 -14.66 60.91 3.76
CA GLU A 709 -14.09 61.41 5.02
C GLU A 709 -13.20 60.39 5.77
N TYR A 710 -13.17 59.11 5.39
CA TYR A 710 -12.46 58.02 6.10
C TYR A 710 -11.54 57.23 5.18
N ASN A 711 -10.35 56.85 5.67
CA ASN A 711 -9.45 55.97 4.92
C ASN A 711 -9.99 54.53 4.96
N PHE A 712 -9.73 53.71 3.92
CA PHE A 712 -10.07 52.28 3.91
C PHE A 712 -9.62 51.55 5.18
N ARG A 713 -8.52 52.01 5.80
CA ARG A 713 -7.94 51.46 7.05
C ARG A 713 -8.87 51.57 8.24
N ASP A 714 -9.60 52.67 8.35
CA ASP A 714 -10.47 52.97 9.51
C ASP A 714 -11.66 52.02 9.57
N VAL A 715 -11.92 51.34 8.47
CA VAL A 715 -13.15 50.63 8.19
C VAL A 715 -12.88 49.20 7.72
N SER A 716 -11.60 48.83 7.59
CA SER A 716 -11.16 47.50 7.25
C SER A 716 -11.22 46.59 8.48
N MET A 717 -11.91 45.47 8.33
CA MET A 717 -12.03 44.42 9.33
C MET A 717 -11.10 43.24 9.02
N SER A 718 -10.51 43.22 7.82
CA SER A 718 -9.53 42.20 7.43
C SER A 718 -8.23 42.80 6.93
N MET A 719 -7.19 41.98 6.76
CA MET A 719 -6.06 42.40 5.93
C MET A 719 -6.49 42.50 4.47
N ILE A 720 -5.76 43.29 3.69
CA ILE A 720 -5.95 43.42 2.26
C ILE A 720 -4.85 42.65 1.53
N PHE A 721 -5.25 41.82 0.57
CA PHE A 721 -4.35 40.95 -0.17
C PHE A 721 -4.74 40.88 -1.64
N ASP A 722 -3.75 40.72 -2.52
CA ASP A 722 -3.95 40.44 -3.94
C ASP A 722 -3.93 38.94 -4.17
N VAL A 723 -4.82 38.47 -5.04
CA VAL A 723 -4.82 37.10 -5.57
C VAL A 723 -4.67 37.15 -7.08
N SER A 724 -3.62 36.52 -7.58
CA SER A 724 -3.32 36.45 -9.00
C SER A 724 -2.89 35.05 -9.43
N LEU A 725 -3.06 34.73 -10.71
CA LEU A 725 -2.53 33.52 -11.33
C LEU A 725 -1.34 33.90 -12.21
N ASN A 726 -0.29 33.09 -12.17
CA ASN A 726 0.85 33.29 -13.06
C ASN A 726 0.40 33.22 -14.54
N ASN A 727 0.97 34.08 -15.39
CA ASN A 727 0.75 34.06 -16.83
C ASN A 727 -0.71 34.30 -17.29
N LEU A 728 -1.61 34.71 -16.39
CA LEU A 728 -2.98 35.10 -16.72
C LEU A 728 -3.19 36.59 -16.40
N ALA A 729 -3.99 37.26 -17.24
CA ALA A 729 -4.33 38.67 -17.02
C ALA A 729 -5.17 38.83 -15.75
N SER A 730 -4.92 39.90 -14.98
CA SER A 730 -5.64 40.25 -13.76
C SER A 730 -7.13 40.57 -13.95
N SER A 731 -7.63 40.60 -15.19
CA SER A 731 -9.04 40.83 -15.50
C SER A 731 -9.85 39.55 -15.71
N LEU A 732 -9.32 38.38 -15.33
CA LEU A 732 -9.98 37.10 -15.51
C LEU A 732 -11.18 36.97 -14.56
N VAL A 733 -12.34 36.62 -15.13
CA VAL A 733 -13.57 36.31 -14.39
C VAL A 733 -13.71 34.79 -14.32
N PHE A 734 -14.07 34.27 -13.15
CA PHE A 734 -14.31 32.86 -12.91
C PHE A 734 -15.65 32.41 -13.47
N ASP A 735 -15.68 31.23 -14.06
CA ASP A 735 -16.92 30.55 -14.43
C ASP A 735 -17.64 30.04 -13.18
N LYS A 736 -16.86 29.60 -12.17
CA LYS A 736 -17.38 29.26 -10.85
C LYS A 736 -16.70 30.13 -9.79
N PRO A 737 -17.47 30.88 -8.98
CA PRO A 737 -16.88 31.81 -8.02
C PRO A 737 -16.02 31.07 -6.99
N ILE A 738 -14.88 31.65 -6.64
CA ILE A 738 -14.07 31.18 -5.50
C ILE A 738 -14.71 31.66 -4.20
N GLN A 739 -14.41 30.96 -3.11
CA GLN A 739 -14.85 31.34 -1.76
C GLN A 739 -13.64 31.72 -0.92
N ILE A 740 -13.70 32.91 -0.32
CA ILE A 740 -12.68 33.43 0.60
C ILE A 740 -13.22 33.28 2.02
N GLU A 741 -12.44 32.67 2.90
CA GLU A 741 -12.76 32.47 4.31
C GLU A 741 -11.66 33.11 5.19
N LEU A 742 -12.01 34.10 6.01
CA LEU A 742 -11.06 34.90 6.79
C LEU A 742 -11.29 34.74 8.30
N LYS A 743 -10.21 34.53 9.06
CA LYS A 743 -10.23 34.50 10.53
C LYS A 743 -10.13 35.94 11.06
N VAL A 744 -11.28 36.58 11.22
CA VAL A 744 -11.36 37.90 11.83
C VAL A 744 -11.62 37.74 13.33
N PRO A 745 -10.73 38.26 14.21
CA PRO A 745 -10.98 38.24 15.64
C PRO A 745 -12.33 38.88 15.97
N ASP A 746 -13.07 38.26 16.88
CA ASP A 746 -14.37 38.75 17.34
C ASP A 746 -15.43 38.98 16.23
N ALA A 747 -15.35 38.24 15.12
CA ALA A 747 -16.28 38.37 14.00
C ALA A 747 -17.77 38.20 14.39
N GLN A 748 -18.06 37.49 15.48
CA GLN A 748 -19.40 37.25 16.04
C GLN A 748 -20.00 38.51 16.64
N LEU A 749 -19.16 39.49 17.00
CA LEU A 749 -19.57 40.79 17.51
C LEU A 749 -19.81 41.79 16.37
N LEU A 750 -19.42 41.46 15.13
CA LEU A 750 -19.57 42.35 13.99
C LEU A 750 -21.00 42.31 13.44
N ASN A 751 -21.50 43.49 13.04
CA ASN A 751 -22.77 43.58 12.33
C ASN A 751 -22.58 43.22 10.84
N LEU A 752 -22.87 41.97 10.49
CA LEU A 752 -22.68 41.45 9.13
C LEU A 752 -23.48 42.21 8.06
N THR A 753 -24.59 42.87 8.39
CA THR A 753 -25.38 43.66 7.42
C THR A 753 -24.60 44.85 6.86
N ASN A 754 -23.58 45.27 7.60
CA ASN A 754 -22.72 46.39 7.24
C ASN A 754 -21.36 45.89 6.72
N LEU A 755 -21.16 44.59 6.50
CA LEU A 755 -19.89 44.08 5.96
C LEU A 755 -20.05 43.73 4.48
N CYS A 756 -19.04 44.08 3.67
CA CYS A 756 -18.90 43.53 2.32
C CYS A 756 -17.51 42.98 2.12
N LEU A 757 -17.38 42.01 1.20
CA LEU A 757 -16.11 41.72 0.56
C LEU A 757 -15.89 42.80 -0.49
N PHE A 758 -14.97 43.71 -0.20
CA PHE A 758 -14.54 44.70 -1.16
C PHE A 758 -13.47 44.12 -2.07
N PHE A 759 -13.58 44.46 -3.35
CA PHE A 759 -12.55 44.22 -4.33
C PHE A 759 -12.27 45.47 -5.16
N VAL A 760 -11.05 45.58 -5.69
CA VAL A 760 -10.70 46.66 -6.61
C VAL A 760 -11.10 46.25 -8.01
N ASN A 761 -12.07 46.96 -8.60
CA ASN A 761 -12.39 46.78 -10.00
C ASN A 761 -11.28 47.42 -10.84
N THR A 762 -10.48 46.58 -11.48
CA THR A 762 -9.31 47.01 -12.25
C THR A 762 -9.68 47.84 -13.49
N THR A 763 -10.91 47.72 -14.00
CA THR A 763 -11.40 48.50 -15.14
C THR A 763 -11.78 49.93 -14.74
N SER A 764 -12.48 50.10 -13.61
CA SER A 764 -12.91 51.43 -13.14
C SER A 764 -11.95 52.06 -12.12
N ASN A 765 -10.95 51.31 -11.66
CA ASN A 765 -10.08 51.64 -10.52
C ASN A 765 -10.88 52.11 -9.29
N GLN A 766 -11.93 51.36 -8.97
CA GLN A 766 -12.82 51.66 -7.84
C GLN A 766 -13.04 50.47 -6.93
N TRP A 767 -13.20 50.75 -5.64
CA TRP A 767 -13.69 49.79 -4.67
C TRP A 767 -15.14 49.39 -4.99
N GLN A 768 -15.38 48.09 -5.13
CA GLN A 768 -16.70 47.50 -5.30
C GLN A 768 -17.00 46.56 -4.14
N CYS A 769 -18.20 46.70 -3.57
CA CYS A 769 -18.67 45.85 -2.47
C CYS A 769 -19.47 44.68 -3.05
N GLU A 770 -19.06 43.47 -2.67
CA GLU A 770 -19.84 42.26 -2.88
C GLU A 770 -20.51 41.87 -1.56
N SER A 771 -21.84 42.00 -1.51
CA SER A 771 -22.63 41.93 -0.27
C SER A 771 -22.86 40.51 0.25
N ASN A 772 -22.29 39.49 -0.39
CA ASN A 772 -22.48 38.09 -0.02
C ASN A 772 -21.51 37.65 1.08
N VAL A 773 -21.50 38.39 2.19
CA VAL A 773 -20.68 38.07 3.35
C VAL A 773 -21.51 37.31 4.37
N THR A 774 -20.98 36.18 4.85
CA THR A 774 -21.61 35.34 5.86
C THR A 774 -20.62 35.03 6.96
N LEU A 775 -21.14 34.72 8.16
CA LEU A 775 -20.34 34.22 9.26
C LEU A 775 -20.53 32.71 9.36
N THR A 776 -19.43 31.97 9.43
CA THR A 776 -19.49 30.53 9.70
C THR A 776 -19.71 30.26 11.17
N ASN A 777 -20.02 29.01 11.51
CA ASN A 777 -20.03 28.52 12.89
C ASN A 777 -18.65 28.62 13.58
N ARG A 778 -17.57 28.82 12.82
CA ARG A 778 -16.19 28.95 13.31
C ARG A 778 -15.79 30.40 13.54
N ASN A 779 -16.76 31.32 13.48
CA ASN A 779 -16.48 32.74 13.60
C ASN A 779 -15.54 33.27 12.51
N THR A 780 -15.60 32.67 11.32
CA THR A 780 -14.86 33.13 10.14
C THR A 780 -15.79 33.85 9.19
N ILE A 781 -15.27 34.88 8.53
CA ILE A 781 -16.00 35.64 7.53
C ILE A 781 -15.82 34.94 6.20
N VAL A 782 -16.92 34.54 5.58
CA VAL A 782 -16.96 33.88 4.28
C VAL A 782 -17.60 34.79 3.25
N ALA A 783 -16.94 34.93 2.10
CA ALA A 783 -17.45 35.65 0.96
C ALA A 783 -17.12 34.92 -0.33
N THR A 784 -17.91 35.13 -1.38
CA THR A 784 -17.67 34.55 -2.71
C THR A 784 -17.40 35.65 -3.72
N THR A 785 -16.52 35.38 -4.68
CA THR A 785 -16.18 36.35 -5.74
C THR A 785 -15.89 35.64 -7.05
N PRO A 786 -16.36 36.18 -8.20
CA PRO A 786 -15.99 35.69 -9.52
C PRO A 786 -14.73 36.37 -10.08
N HIS A 787 -13.95 37.13 -9.29
CA HIS A 787 -12.85 37.95 -9.80
C HIS A 787 -11.49 37.58 -9.20
N PHE A 788 -10.40 37.89 -9.92
CA PHE A 788 -9.03 37.96 -9.38
C PHE A 788 -8.62 39.42 -9.18
N THR A 789 -8.53 39.88 -7.93
CA THR A 789 -8.13 41.27 -7.66
C THR A 789 -7.56 41.39 -6.23
N ASN A 790 -7.46 42.62 -5.72
CA ASN A 790 -7.22 42.94 -4.34
C ASN A 790 -8.52 42.78 -3.53
N PHE A 791 -8.47 42.00 -2.44
CA PHE A 791 -9.62 41.73 -1.57
C PHE A 791 -9.42 42.28 -0.17
N GLY A 792 -10.51 42.74 0.45
CA GLY A 792 -10.58 43.04 1.87
C GLY A 792 -12.03 43.07 2.36
N VAL A 793 -12.27 42.80 3.64
CA VAL A 793 -13.59 42.96 4.26
C VAL A 793 -13.64 44.30 4.96
N LEU A 794 -14.56 45.17 4.55
CA LEU A 794 -14.72 46.53 5.11
C LEU A 794 -16.18 46.78 5.53
N VAL A 795 -16.39 47.74 6.44
CA VAL A 795 -17.70 48.14 6.98
C VAL A 795 -18.46 49.10 6.07
N ASN A 796 -19.31 48.62 5.17
CA ASN A 796 -20.22 49.47 4.40
C ASN A 796 -21.03 50.45 5.31
N SER A 797 -20.64 51.72 5.29
CA SER A 797 -21.15 52.77 6.16
C SER A 797 -22.49 53.37 5.71
N LYS A 798 -23.00 52.99 4.51
CA LYS A 798 -24.32 53.42 4.07
C LYS A 798 -25.40 52.52 4.68
N PRO A 799 -26.38 53.04 5.44
CA PRO A 799 -27.65 52.32 5.59
C PRO A 799 -28.19 52.09 4.18
N GLN A 800 -28.42 50.83 3.79
CA GLN A 800 -29.08 50.53 2.52
C GLN A 800 -30.36 51.36 2.44
N LYS A 801 -30.36 52.41 1.61
CA LYS A 801 -31.57 53.16 1.33
C LYS A 801 -32.52 52.13 0.72
N PRO A 802 -33.67 51.81 1.37
CA PRO A 802 -34.52 50.73 0.91
C PRO A 802 -34.80 50.93 -0.57
N LYS A 803 -34.49 49.89 -1.37
CA LYS A 803 -34.71 49.87 -2.81
C LYS A 803 -36.11 50.44 -3.06
N PRO A 804 -36.26 51.56 -3.81
CA PRO A 804 -37.57 52.18 -3.97
C PRO A 804 -38.52 51.12 -4.52
N THR A 805 -39.57 50.81 -3.76
CA THR A 805 -40.68 50.00 -4.24
C THR A 805 -41.20 50.71 -5.47
N SER A 806 -40.85 50.22 -6.65
CA SER A 806 -41.29 50.79 -7.91
C SER A 806 -42.82 50.74 -7.92
N ALA A 807 -43.43 51.92 -7.86
CA ALA A 807 -44.86 52.10 -8.06
C ALA A 807 -45.26 51.50 -9.41
N PRO A 808 -46.49 50.98 -9.56
CA PRO A 808 -46.95 50.40 -10.82
C PRO A 808 -47.07 51.51 -11.88
N GLY A 809 -45.99 51.68 -12.65
CA GLY A 809 -45.89 52.59 -13.77
C GLY A 809 -46.19 51.87 -15.07
N THR A 810 -47.17 52.40 -15.79
CA THR A 810 -47.76 51.95 -17.04
C THR A 810 -46.75 51.68 -18.15
N SER A 811 -47.08 50.65 -18.94
CA SER A 811 -46.41 50.18 -20.16
C SER A 811 -45.89 51.27 -21.09
N SER A 812 -44.60 51.21 -21.42
CA SER A 812 -44.13 51.57 -22.75
C SER A 812 -42.98 50.66 -23.18
N THR A 813 -43.16 50.07 -24.35
CA THR A 813 -42.25 49.20 -25.10
C THR A 813 -40.97 49.93 -25.46
N THR A 814 -39.81 49.40 -25.03
CA THR A 814 -38.55 49.60 -25.77
C THR A 814 -37.70 48.35 -25.69
N THR A 815 -37.29 47.88 -26.86
CA THR A 815 -36.50 46.71 -27.20
C THR A 815 -35.06 46.84 -26.69
N THR A 816 -34.55 45.84 -25.97
CA THR A 816 -33.11 45.63 -25.82
C THR A 816 -32.80 44.18 -25.48
N SER A 817 -31.65 43.77 -25.97
CA SER A 817 -31.16 42.43 -26.26
C SER A 817 -31.00 41.54 -25.04
N SER A 818 -31.43 40.29 -25.21
CA SER A 818 -31.28 39.16 -24.31
C SER A 818 -29.83 38.74 -24.05
N SER A 819 -29.42 38.73 -22.78
CA SER A 819 -28.47 37.73 -22.25
C SER A 819 -29.11 37.05 -21.04
N THR A 820 -29.50 35.80 -21.24
CA THR A 820 -30.20 34.94 -20.29
C THR A 820 -29.25 34.56 -19.14
N PHE A 821 -29.50 35.07 -17.93
CA PHE A 821 -29.03 34.42 -16.71
C PHE A 821 -30.21 33.69 -16.07
N VAL A 822 -30.09 32.37 -15.95
CA VAL A 822 -31.05 31.51 -15.25
C VAL A 822 -30.76 31.63 -13.75
N SER A 823 -31.65 32.32 -13.03
CA SER A 823 -31.68 32.36 -11.57
C SER A 823 -32.32 31.06 -11.04
N LEU A 824 -31.53 30.15 -10.49
CA LEU A 824 -32.02 29.05 -9.67
C LEU A 824 -32.19 29.54 -8.23
N THR A 825 -33.45 29.74 -7.83
CA THR A 825 -33.84 30.02 -6.46
C THR A 825 -33.71 28.74 -5.63
N GLN A 826 -32.65 28.61 -4.84
CA GLN A 826 -32.56 27.60 -3.78
C GLN A 826 -33.15 28.18 -2.48
N THR A 827 -34.31 27.66 -2.10
CA THR A 827 -34.94 27.93 -0.80
C THR A 827 -34.20 27.12 0.27
N ALA A 828 -33.44 27.81 1.13
CA ALA A 828 -32.88 27.23 2.33
C ALA A 828 -33.98 27.11 3.40
N THR A 829 -34.42 25.88 3.68
CA THR A 829 -35.29 25.59 4.84
C THR A 829 -34.40 25.11 5.99
N SER A 830 -34.21 25.97 6.99
CA SER A 830 -33.61 25.64 8.27
C SER A 830 -34.51 24.70 9.07
N ASN A 831 -34.04 23.50 9.42
CA ASN A 831 -34.62 22.68 10.47
C ASN A 831 -33.55 22.35 11.52
N SER A 832 -33.56 23.09 12.62
CA SER A 832 -33.06 22.62 13.91
C SER A 832 -34.21 21.91 14.64
N ALA A 833 -34.03 20.63 14.96
CA ALA A 833 -34.82 19.97 16.00
C ALA A 833 -34.01 18.87 16.68
N THR A 834 -33.71 19.13 17.94
CA THR A 834 -33.23 18.24 19.00
C THR A 834 -34.10 16.99 19.12
N SER A 835 -33.53 15.80 19.33
CA SER A 835 -34.24 14.73 20.07
C SER A 835 -33.28 13.74 20.72
N THR A 836 -33.54 13.50 22.00
CA THR A 836 -32.90 12.55 22.90
C THR A 836 -33.85 11.36 23.11
N ALA A 837 -33.31 10.14 22.98
CA ALA A 837 -33.67 8.86 23.63
C ALA A 837 -35.09 8.23 23.57
N SER A 838 -35.08 6.96 23.12
CA SER A 838 -35.71 5.75 23.70
C SER A 838 -37.25 5.62 23.86
N SER A 839 -37.87 4.68 23.12
CA SER A 839 -38.55 3.49 23.68
C SER A 839 -39.38 2.69 22.63
N THR A 840 -39.21 1.36 22.63
CA THR A 840 -40.17 0.27 22.29
C THR A 840 -41.01 0.29 20.99
N PRO A 841 -40.93 -0.74 20.13
CA PRO A 841 -41.93 -0.95 19.07
C PRO A 841 -43.11 -1.81 19.58
N THR A 842 -44.28 -1.19 19.64
CA THR A 842 -45.58 -1.88 19.66
C THR A 842 -46.11 -2.07 18.24
N THR A 843 -46.56 -3.29 17.98
CA THR A 843 -47.21 -3.82 16.78
C THR A 843 -48.54 -3.14 16.44
N SER A 844 -48.79 -2.89 15.14
CA SER A 844 -50.13 -2.95 14.54
C SER A 844 -50.06 -3.16 13.03
N ALA A 845 -50.96 -4.02 12.58
CA ALA A 845 -51.05 -4.67 11.28
C ALA A 845 -51.52 -3.78 10.13
N THR A 846 -51.09 -4.08 8.91
CA THR A 846 -51.97 -4.05 7.73
C THR A 846 -51.48 -5.09 6.71
N GLY A 847 -52.37 -5.98 6.30
CA GLY A 847 -52.07 -7.20 5.57
C GLY A 847 -51.83 -7.05 4.07
N GLY A 848 -51.20 -8.07 3.50
CA GLY A 848 -51.09 -8.33 2.07
C GLY A 848 -50.80 -9.82 1.85
N ASN A 849 -51.78 -10.53 1.31
CA ASN A 849 -51.77 -11.96 1.04
C ASN A 849 -50.66 -12.39 0.07
N GLY A 850 -49.99 -13.50 0.37
CA GLY A 850 -49.10 -14.21 -0.55
C GLY A 850 -48.75 -15.60 -0.02
N SER A 851 -49.51 -16.61 -0.44
CA SER A 851 -49.36 -18.01 -0.04
C SER A 851 -48.13 -18.66 -0.69
N GLY A 852 -47.28 -19.30 0.13
CA GLY A 852 -46.19 -20.16 -0.33
C GLY A 852 -45.84 -21.18 0.76
N SER A 853 -46.29 -22.42 0.57
CA SER A 853 -46.13 -23.55 1.49
C SER A 853 -44.69 -24.08 1.54
N GLY A 854 -44.19 -24.41 2.72
CA GLY A 854 -42.92 -25.13 2.90
C GLY A 854 -42.69 -25.54 4.37
N SER A 855 -43.02 -26.78 4.68
CA SER A 855 -42.96 -27.42 5.99
C SER A 855 -41.52 -27.68 6.46
N GLY A 856 -41.25 -27.55 7.77
CA GLY A 856 -39.99 -27.99 8.38
C GLY A 856 -39.95 -27.79 9.89
N SER A 857 -40.37 -28.81 10.63
CA SER A 857 -40.36 -28.90 12.10
C SER A 857 -38.94 -29.10 12.65
N GLY A 858 -38.60 -28.47 13.77
CA GLY A 858 -37.35 -28.74 14.49
C GLY A 858 -37.22 -27.98 15.81
N SER A 859 -37.76 -28.54 16.89
CA SER A 859 -37.56 -28.11 18.26
C SER A 859 -36.15 -28.47 18.74
N GLY A 860 -35.45 -27.54 19.41
CA GLY A 860 -34.14 -27.80 20.01
C GLY A 860 -33.83 -26.83 21.15
N SER A 861 -34.16 -27.24 22.37
CA SER A 861 -33.79 -26.58 23.63
C SER A 861 -32.33 -26.88 23.96
N GLY A 862 -31.52 -25.85 24.25
CA GLY A 862 -30.13 -26.01 24.68
C GLY A 862 -29.73 -24.93 25.69
N SER A 863 -29.66 -25.33 26.96
CA SER A 863 -29.22 -24.52 28.10
C SER A 863 -27.69 -24.37 28.11
N GLY A 864 -27.19 -23.13 28.20
CA GLY A 864 -25.76 -22.84 28.38
C GLY A 864 -25.52 -22.13 29.71
N SER A 865 -24.88 -22.82 30.66
CA SER A 865 -24.50 -22.33 31.98
C SER A 865 -23.24 -21.46 31.89
N GLY A 866 -23.33 -20.20 32.29
CA GLY A 866 -22.19 -19.32 32.49
C GLY A 866 -21.60 -19.48 33.89
N SER A 867 -20.28 -19.68 33.99
CA SER A 867 -19.53 -19.60 35.24
C SER A 867 -18.49 -18.48 35.09
N GLY A 868 -18.81 -17.33 35.67
CA GLY A 868 -17.86 -16.23 35.88
C GLY A 868 -17.09 -16.44 37.19
N SER A 869 -15.81 -16.10 37.19
CA SER A 869 -15.03 -15.97 38.41
C SER A 869 -14.17 -14.72 38.27
N GLY A 870 -14.66 -13.63 38.88
CA GLY A 870 -13.90 -12.42 39.12
C GLY A 870 -13.06 -12.59 40.39
N SER A 871 -11.87 -12.02 40.40
CA SER A 871 -11.13 -11.75 41.63
C SER A 871 -10.43 -10.41 41.45
N ALA A 872 -11.03 -9.40 42.06
CA ALA A 872 -10.42 -8.12 42.31
C ALA A 872 -9.50 -8.24 43.52
N SER A 873 -8.35 -7.57 43.48
CA SER A 873 -7.61 -7.20 44.68
C SER A 873 -6.92 -5.86 44.42
N ALA A 874 -7.54 -4.82 44.97
CA ALA A 874 -6.93 -3.52 45.14
C ALA A 874 -6.08 -3.55 46.42
N SER A 875 -4.86 -3.01 46.35
CA SER A 875 -4.21 -2.42 47.52
C SER A 875 -3.28 -1.31 47.05
N SER A 876 -3.46 -0.15 47.66
CA SER A 876 -2.69 1.07 47.44
C SER A 876 -1.75 1.32 48.61
N SER A 877 -0.67 2.03 48.28
CA SER A 877 0.12 2.95 49.11
C SER A 877 1.36 2.47 49.89
N THR A 878 2.48 3.11 49.49
CA THR A 878 3.48 3.84 50.29
C THR A 878 4.78 3.18 50.81
N THR A 879 5.89 3.70 50.26
CA THR A 879 7.22 4.06 50.83
C THR A 879 8.10 3.02 51.53
N GLY A 880 9.38 3.00 51.12
CA GLY A 880 10.51 2.58 51.95
C GLY A 880 11.62 1.94 51.14
N GLY A 881 12.72 2.67 50.93
CA GLY A 881 13.88 2.20 50.18
C GLY A 881 14.74 1.18 50.94
N ASN A 882 15.60 0.49 50.20
CA ASN A 882 17.01 0.32 50.57
C ASN A 882 17.82 -0.33 49.43
N ASN A 883 19.02 0.22 49.28
CA ASN A 883 20.19 -0.27 48.56
C ASN A 883 20.54 -1.72 48.98
N PRO A 884 21.20 -2.53 48.12
CA PRO A 884 22.66 -2.52 48.20
C PRO A 884 23.41 -2.75 46.86
N ASN A 885 24.51 -2.00 46.74
CA ASN A 885 25.77 -2.33 46.06
C ASN A 885 26.31 -3.71 46.51
N PRO A 886 26.98 -4.52 45.64
CA PRO A 886 28.44 -4.45 45.63
C PRO A 886 29.13 -4.67 44.27
N ASN A 887 30.06 -3.76 44.01
CA ASN A 887 31.40 -3.80 43.40
C ASN A 887 32.15 -5.14 43.11
N VAL A 888 33.16 -5.00 42.23
CA VAL A 888 34.36 -5.83 41.85
C VAL A 888 34.10 -7.11 41.00
N ASP A 889 34.81 -7.46 39.90
CA ASP A 889 36.24 -7.40 39.53
C ASP A 889 36.47 -7.45 37.98
N GLU A 890 37.51 -6.74 37.51
CA GLU A 890 38.40 -7.11 36.37
C GLU A 890 39.56 -7.98 36.96
N PRO A 891 40.47 -8.67 36.23
CA PRO A 891 40.72 -8.74 34.77
C PRO A 891 41.02 -10.17 34.24
N GLU A 892 41.22 -10.36 32.92
CA GLU A 892 42.42 -11.08 32.40
C GLU A 892 42.50 -11.12 30.87
N TYR A 893 43.75 -11.10 30.43
CA TYR A 893 44.29 -11.01 29.08
C TYR A 893 45.01 -12.33 28.79
N ILE A 894 44.66 -13.08 27.72
CA ILE A 894 45.51 -14.14 27.16
C ILE A 894 45.47 -14.11 25.61
N GLN A 895 46.67 -14.27 25.06
CA GLN A 895 47.15 -14.26 23.69
C GLN A 895 46.76 -15.46 22.79
N ASP A 896 46.80 -15.16 21.49
CA ASP A 896 47.39 -15.86 20.33
C ASP A 896 46.97 -17.28 19.85
N ASP A 897 46.92 -17.33 18.51
CA ASP A 897 47.10 -18.43 17.56
C ASP A 897 46.03 -19.53 17.39
N GLU A 898 45.35 -19.53 16.23
CA GLU A 898 45.71 -20.50 15.18
C GLU A 898 45.06 -20.19 13.82
N LYS A 899 45.91 -20.20 12.78
CA LYS A 899 45.54 -20.26 11.37
C LYS A 899 44.83 -21.57 11.05
N THR A 900 43.85 -21.53 10.15
CA THR A 900 43.68 -22.61 9.15
C THR A 900 43.02 -22.07 7.89
N GLU A 901 43.75 -22.19 6.78
CA GLU A 901 43.30 -21.94 5.43
C GLU A 901 42.37 -23.08 4.97
N GLY A 902 41.31 -22.73 4.24
CA GLY A 902 40.39 -23.70 3.62
C GLY A 902 39.73 -23.11 2.38
N TRP A 903 40.29 -23.44 1.22
CA TRP A 903 39.82 -23.05 -0.11
C TRP A 903 38.38 -23.49 -0.38
N THR A 904 37.54 -22.60 -0.91
CA THR A 904 36.37 -23.01 -1.71
C THR A 904 36.19 -22.11 -2.94
N THR A 905 36.26 -22.77 -4.10
CA THR A 905 36.07 -22.25 -5.45
C THR A 905 34.63 -21.83 -5.71
N LYS A 906 34.38 -20.55 -6.01
CA LYS A 906 33.11 -20.07 -6.57
C LYS A 906 33.09 -20.23 -8.09
N LYS A 907 32.31 -21.18 -8.58
CA LYS A 907 31.82 -21.26 -9.97
C LYS A 907 30.57 -20.40 -10.09
N THR A 908 30.66 -19.29 -10.83
CA THR A 908 29.49 -18.52 -11.29
C THR A 908 29.13 -18.95 -12.72
N ASN A 909 28.00 -19.64 -12.87
CA ASN A 909 27.32 -19.83 -14.15
C ASN A 909 26.30 -18.70 -14.31
N HIS A 910 26.57 -17.73 -15.19
CA HIS A 910 25.55 -16.80 -15.70
C HIS A 910 25.03 -17.33 -17.04
N HIS A 911 23.75 -17.70 -17.07
CA HIS A 911 23.01 -17.90 -18.31
C HIS A 911 22.46 -16.55 -18.79
N ILE A 912 22.87 -16.18 -20.00
CA ILE A 912 22.39 -15.07 -20.81
C ILE A 912 21.13 -15.52 -21.56
N ASN A 913 20.12 -14.65 -21.66
CA ASN A 913 19.23 -14.62 -22.82
C ASN A 913 18.72 -13.21 -23.12
N ASN A 914 19.13 -12.73 -24.31
CA ASN A 914 18.42 -11.93 -25.30
C ASN A 914 17.67 -10.65 -24.90
N ILE A 915 18.30 -9.49 -25.12
CA ILE A 915 17.65 -8.32 -25.73
C ILE A 915 18.58 -7.72 -26.80
N GLY A 916 18.00 -7.42 -27.95
CA GLY A 916 18.65 -7.04 -29.20
C GLY A 916 19.33 -5.68 -29.21
N TRP A 917 20.25 -5.57 -30.18
CA TRP A 917 21.19 -4.50 -30.40
C TRP A 917 20.55 -3.22 -30.96
N ARG A 918 20.93 -2.06 -30.41
CA ARG A 918 21.26 -0.87 -31.20
C ARG A 918 22.44 -0.13 -30.57
N CYS A 919 23.57 -0.17 -31.28
CA CYS A 919 24.77 0.61 -31.00
C CYS A 919 24.53 2.08 -31.35
N SER A 920 24.96 2.99 -30.48
CA SER A 920 25.47 4.31 -30.85
C SER A 920 26.65 4.66 -29.95
N TYR A 921 27.82 4.74 -30.57
CA TYR A 921 29.12 5.11 -30.00
C TYR A 921 29.12 6.55 -29.46
N TYR A 922 29.68 6.76 -28.26
CA TYR A 922 30.58 7.89 -27.98
C TYR A 922 31.59 7.52 -26.89
N ARG A 923 32.87 7.70 -27.21
CA ARG A 923 34.04 7.55 -26.31
C ARG A 923 34.01 8.62 -25.23
N CYS A 924 34.39 8.28 -23.99
CA CYS A 924 35.34 9.07 -23.19
C CYS A 924 35.79 8.36 -21.88
N GLY A 925 37.08 8.03 -21.83
CA GLY A 925 38.02 8.15 -20.70
C GLY A 925 37.63 7.72 -19.29
N CYS A 926 38.17 6.57 -18.86
CA CYS A 926 38.41 6.28 -17.45
C CYS A 926 39.51 7.20 -16.86
N ARG A 927 39.21 7.87 -15.74
CA ARG A 927 40.19 8.21 -14.70
C ARG A 927 39.61 7.88 -13.34
N ILE A 928 40.18 6.86 -12.70
CA ILE A 928 39.97 6.52 -11.29
C ILE A 928 40.98 7.36 -10.51
N PHE A 929 40.50 8.31 -9.70
CA PHE A 929 41.30 8.94 -8.65
C PHE A 929 40.99 8.27 -7.32
N HIS A 930 41.99 7.59 -6.76
CA HIS A 930 42.03 7.27 -5.34
C HIS A 930 42.25 8.56 -4.56
N TYR A 931 41.37 8.88 -3.61
CA TYR A 931 41.64 9.90 -2.59
C TYR A 931 41.67 9.22 -1.21
N LYS A 932 42.88 9.20 -0.64
CA LYS A 932 43.18 8.93 0.78
C LYS A 932 42.91 10.24 1.55
N GLY A 933 42.35 10.12 2.75
CA GLY A 933 41.95 11.27 3.61
C GLY A 933 43.10 12.14 4.11
N PRO A 934 42.79 13.01 5.08
CA PRO A 934 43.54 12.89 6.34
C PRO A 934 42.68 13.04 7.61
N GLU A 935 43.14 12.36 8.65
CA GLU A 935 42.75 12.48 10.05
C GLU A 935 43.25 13.78 10.70
N THR A 936 42.71 14.04 11.89
CA THR A 936 43.01 15.11 12.89
C THR A 936 42.31 16.45 12.58
N TRP A 937 41.37 16.95 13.38
CA TRP A 937 41.17 16.95 14.83
C TRP A 937 39.77 16.54 15.28
#